data_AF-A0A139TNH5-F1
#
_entry.id   AF-A0A139TNH5-F1
#
_cell.length_a   1.000
_cell.length_b   1.000
_cell.length_c   1.000
_cell.angle_alpha   90.00
_cell.angle_beta   90.00
_cell.angle_gamma   90.00
#
_symmetry.space_group_name_H-M   'P 1'
#
loop_
_entity.id
_entity.type
_entity.pdbx_description
1 polymer ?
#
loop_
_entity_poly.entity_id
_entity_poly.type
_entity_poly.pdbx_seq_one_letter_code
_entity_poly.pdbx_strand_id
1 'polypeptide(L)'
;MAKTTLWFDRIMTKTIIGGGFTVIVAVFGILFFLLAVTIPLFQGAEVKEGQSLAPAAQAAGTWGLDPSGTQPFVYSNGRDIFFLDKASGNLKPVPVALPDNETVCAHSYNSFLSAYPVATESGKVGIISVHSGLNIHGQANAHGPAKAGTETSPLHPMTETGDVPGRISGVAYADAGERKIFSTINETDQGPRLLLMTLEESRSLLHEGEFVPAGFHDLTDRLDGKPVAMLPGNSGDSLIVATDTDKLLYFAYDEDSETWEKRQTIPSPLGDGERMTTVNWLFGDMSLVLGGDRGSLKIFSLYPHPQADGTALRLFGETKKFPPLNGPVQHYAASGINRSFLVSSPHALRLCYGTTADIRWESDRLDFSPVQLAANAELNSMLATDGQGRVHFFSIRDRHPEAGSKALVGKIWYEGYDSPKWLWQSVGGTDDYESKLSLMPLVFGTLKGTLYALVFAVPVAVMAAVYTAHFMPPSVKRVVKPVMEIMASLPSVVLGFFGALYLAPRMEDKVPALVCMAILIPSLAALIAWFWTTRPVAWRNKFSNGLEYIVMTPVILLCAWFCWKYLGYWLEQPFISLTRGIMSLWGAGDFQAASFADLWRNGFGMPYEQRNSLVVGFVMGFAVIPVIFTISEDALSNVPPSLIAASEALGASRWQIVRTVVLPVASAGIFSALMIGLGRAVGETMIVLMATGNTPIMDWNIFNGMRTLSANIATELPEAAQDSTHYRVLFLGGLILFSMTFILNTLAEIVRQRLRKRFNVV
;
A
#
# COMPACT_ATOMS: atom_id res chain seq x y z
N MET A 1 4.16 34.64 56.48
CA MET A 1 4.74 34.60 55.12
C MET A 1 4.77 36.01 54.55
N ALA A 2 5.87 36.43 53.95
CA ALA A 2 6.03 37.78 53.41
C ALA A 2 5.11 38.01 52.21
N LYS A 3 4.57 39.23 52.04
CA LYS A 3 3.69 39.61 50.90
C LYS A 3 4.33 39.31 49.53
N THR A 4 5.65 39.39 49.46
CA THR A 4 6.46 39.03 48.29
C THR A 4 6.35 37.55 47.92
N THR A 5 6.35 36.63 48.89
CA THR A 5 6.18 35.20 48.64
C THR A 5 4.79 34.89 48.07
N LEU A 6 3.74 35.49 48.61
CA LEU A 6 2.36 35.31 48.12
C LEU A 6 2.15 35.91 46.71
N TRP A 7 2.83 37.02 46.40
CA TRP A 7 2.80 37.61 45.08
C TRP A 7 3.53 36.74 44.05
N PHE A 8 4.72 36.24 44.41
CA PHE A 8 5.49 35.33 43.56
C PHE A 8 4.75 34.01 43.32
N ASP A 9 4.14 33.43 44.37
CA ASP A 9 3.34 32.21 44.28
C ASP A 9 2.13 32.37 43.33
N ARG A 10 1.43 33.51 43.39
CA ARG A 10 0.34 33.83 42.47
C ARG A 10 0.81 33.98 41.02
N ILE A 11 1.96 34.62 40.81
CA ILE A 11 2.54 34.74 39.46
C ILE A 11 2.91 33.37 38.94
N MET A 12 3.65 32.57 39.71
CA MET A 12 4.06 31.23 39.32
C MET A 12 2.86 30.34 39.01
N THR A 13 1.81 30.38 39.83
CA THR A 13 0.56 29.64 39.57
C THR A 13 -0.08 30.05 38.25
N LYS A 14 -0.18 31.36 37.97
CA LYS A 14 -0.71 31.86 36.69
C LYS A 14 0.18 31.47 35.51
N THR A 15 1.50 31.51 35.66
CA THR A 15 2.46 31.11 34.62
C THR A 15 2.36 29.61 34.34
N ILE A 16 2.22 28.77 35.36
CA ILE A 16 2.05 27.31 35.19
C ILE A 16 0.73 27.00 34.47
N ILE A 17 -0.37 27.63 34.89
CA ILE A 17 -1.68 27.47 34.25
C ILE A 17 -1.63 27.97 32.79
N GLY A 18 -1.04 29.14 32.56
CA GLY A 18 -0.87 29.71 31.21
C GLY A 18 -0.01 28.81 30.32
N GLY A 19 1.11 28.32 30.83
CA GLY A 19 1.98 27.37 30.12
C GLY A 19 1.25 26.07 29.79
N GLY A 20 0.50 25.52 30.75
CA GLY A 20 -0.34 24.34 30.53
C GLY A 20 -1.39 24.55 29.44
N PHE A 21 -2.07 25.70 29.46
CA PHE A 21 -3.03 26.05 28.40
C PHE A 21 -2.36 26.18 27.03
N THR A 22 -1.18 26.80 26.95
CA THR A 22 -0.41 26.91 25.70
C THR A 22 -0.04 25.55 25.13
N VAL A 23 0.38 24.59 25.97
CA VAL A 23 0.66 23.22 25.53
C VAL A 23 -0.59 22.55 24.94
N ILE A 24 -1.73 22.71 25.61
CA ILE A 24 -3.01 22.17 25.11
C ILE A 24 -3.36 22.78 23.76
N VAL A 25 -3.26 24.11 23.62
CA VAL A 25 -3.50 24.81 22.35
C VAL A 25 -2.54 24.32 21.27
N ALA A 26 -1.26 24.12 21.57
CA ALA A 26 -0.29 23.59 20.62
C ALA A 26 -0.62 22.16 20.17
N VAL A 27 -1.01 21.28 21.10
CA VAL A 27 -1.42 19.90 20.79
C VAL A 27 -2.68 19.88 19.91
N PHE A 28 -3.69 20.69 20.22
CA PHE A 28 -4.87 20.83 19.36
C PHE A 28 -4.54 21.49 18.01
N GLY A 29 -3.59 22.42 17.97
CA GLY A 29 -3.10 23.03 16.74
C GLY A 29 -2.43 22.01 15.82
N ILE A 30 -1.59 21.12 16.37
CA ILE A 30 -1.00 20.00 15.63
C ILE A 30 -2.11 19.07 15.12
N LEU A 31 -3.07 18.70 15.97
CA LEU A 31 -4.21 17.85 15.57
C LEU A 31 -5.02 18.49 14.42
N PHE A 32 -5.34 19.77 14.52
CA PHE A 32 -6.06 20.51 13.49
C PHE A 32 -5.27 20.57 12.18
N PHE A 33 -3.96 20.82 12.26
CA PHE A 33 -3.08 20.81 11.10
C PHE A 33 -3.06 19.43 10.42
N LEU A 34 -2.88 18.35 11.19
CA LEU A 34 -2.93 16.98 10.67
C LEU A 34 -4.28 16.67 10.01
N LEU A 35 -5.39 17.10 10.61
CA LEU A 35 -6.73 16.94 10.03
C LEU A 35 -6.87 17.73 8.72
N ALA A 36 -6.44 19.00 8.70
CA ALA A 36 -6.54 19.85 7.51
C ALA A 36 -5.76 19.29 6.31
N VAL A 37 -4.59 18.69 6.55
CA VAL A 37 -3.78 18.06 5.50
C VAL A 37 -4.41 16.76 4.99
N THR A 38 -5.13 16.03 5.84
CA THR A 38 -5.62 14.67 5.54
C THR A 38 -7.06 14.61 5.03
N ILE A 39 -7.92 15.57 5.38
CA ILE A 39 -9.31 15.64 4.90
C ILE A 39 -9.44 15.50 3.36
N PRO A 40 -8.60 16.15 2.53
CA PRO A 40 -8.69 16.03 1.07
C PRO A 40 -8.56 14.60 0.53
N LEU A 41 -7.93 13.67 1.27
CA LEU A 41 -7.82 12.26 0.87
C LEU A 41 -9.16 11.53 0.81
N PHE A 42 -10.18 12.05 1.48
CA PHE A 42 -11.51 11.43 1.59
C PHE A 42 -12.57 12.16 0.78
N GLN A 43 -12.20 13.22 0.07
CA GLN A 43 -13.10 13.96 -0.80
C GLN A 43 -13.19 13.27 -2.17
N GLY A 44 -14.41 13.27 -2.74
CA GLY A 44 -14.63 12.85 -4.13
C GLY A 44 -14.15 13.91 -5.12
N ALA A 45 -14.36 13.64 -6.41
CA ALA A 45 -14.03 14.58 -7.46
C ALA A 45 -15.05 15.73 -7.51
N GLU A 46 -14.57 16.93 -7.79
CA GLU A 46 -15.41 18.09 -8.11
C GLU A 46 -15.48 18.23 -9.63
N VAL A 47 -16.67 18.07 -10.22
CA VAL A 47 -16.90 18.24 -11.66
C VAL A 47 -17.82 19.43 -11.88
N LYS A 48 -17.39 20.35 -12.76
CA LYS A 48 -18.15 21.54 -13.14
C LYS A 48 -18.47 21.51 -14.62
N GLU A 49 -19.74 21.63 -14.95
CA GLU A 49 -20.17 21.89 -16.32
C GLU A 49 -19.80 23.34 -16.70
N GLY A 50 -19.11 23.46 -17.83
CA GLY A 50 -18.70 24.72 -18.43
C GLY A 50 -19.69 25.19 -19.49
N GLN A 51 -19.20 25.98 -20.44
CA GLN A 51 -20.01 26.43 -21.57
C GLN A 51 -20.38 25.25 -22.47
N SER A 52 -21.58 25.28 -23.05
CA SER A 52 -21.97 24.41 -24.15
C SER A 52 -21.89 25.21 -25.46
N LEU A 53 -21.28 24.62 -26.50
CA LEU A 53 -21.14 25.26 -27.81
C LEU A 53 -21.88 24.44 -28.88
N ALA A 54 -22.59 25.12 -29.76
CA ALA A 54 -23.10 24.54 -30.99
C ALA A 54 -22.16 24.95 -32.14
N PRO A 55 -21.32 24.04 -32.66
CA PRO A 55 -20.45 24.36 -33.79
C PRO A 55 -21.27 24.80 -35.00
N ALA A 56 -20.77 25.80 -35.74
CA ALA A 56 -21.52 26.41 -36.86
C ALA A 56 -21.83 25.45 -38.02
N ALA A 57 -21.03 24.38 -38.16
CA ALA A 57 -21.30 23.25 -39.04
C ALA A 57 -21.38 21.99 -38.17
N GLN A 58 -22.30 21.08 -38.49
CA GLN A 58 -22.44 19.82 -37.77
C GLN A 58 -21.15 19.02 -37.96
N ALA A 59 -20.32 18.97 -36.93
CA ALA A 59 -19.09 18.18 -36.89
C ALA A 59 -19.47 16.71 -36.69
N ALA A 60 -19.87 16.04 -37.78
CA ALA A 60 -19.87 14.60 -37.82
C ALA A 60 -18.42 14.13 -37.72
N GLY A 61 -18.13 13.17 -36.84
CA GLY A 61 -16.76 12.67 -36.65
C GLY A 61 -16.52 12.15 -35.25
N THR A 62 -15.30 11.68 -35.00
CA THR A 62 -14.85 11.27 -33.66
C THR A 62 -14.18 12.45 -33.01
N TRP A 63 -14.66 12.84 -31.83
CA TRP A 63 -14.08 13.93 -31.06
C TRP A 63 -12.91 13.43 -30.21
N GLY A 64 -11.90 14.28 -30.12
CA GLY A 64 -10.75 14.11 -29.26
C GLY A 64 -10.42 15.39 -28.53
N LEU A 65 -9.59 15.27 -27.49
CA LEU A 65 -9.10 16.39 -26.72
C LEU A 65 -7.59 16.33 -26.64
N ASP A 66 -6.95 17.48 -26.78
CA ASP A 66 -5.50 17.54 -26.67
C ASP A 66 -5.04 17.24 -25.23
N PRO A 67 -3.76 16.88 -25.01
CA PRO A 67 -3.26 16.54 -23.68
C PRO A 67 -3.51 17.63 -22.63
N SER A 68 -3.49 18.92 -23.03
CA SER A 68 -3.74 20.05 -22.13
C SER A 68 -5.23 20.27 -21.78
N GLY A 69 -6.16 19.68 -22.53
CA GLY A 69 -7.60 19.88 -22.33
C GLY A 69 -8.16 21.17 -22.93
N THR A 70 -7.35 21.97 -23.61
CA THR A 70 -7.70 23.33 -24.04
C THR A 70 -8.25 23.40 -25.47
N GLN A 71 -7.81 22.51 -26.36
CA GLN A 71 -8.11 22.49 -27.79
C GLN A 71 -8.80 21.17 -28.18
N PRO A 72 -10.14 21.16 -28.25
CA PRO A 72 -10.90 20.04 -28.77
C PRO A 72 -10.72 19.95 -30.28
N PHE A 73 -10.70 18.74 -30.81
CA PHE A 73 -10.61 18.49 -32.24
C PHE A 73 -11.54 17.36 -32.65
N VAL A 74 -11.92 17.33 -33.93
CA VAL A 74 -12.81 16.32 -34.49
C VAL A 74 -12.30 15.88 -35.85
N TYR A 75 -12.36 14.57 -36.10
CA TYR A 75 -11.96 13.96 -37.36
C TYR A 75 -13.11 13.18 -38.01
N SER A 76 -13.32 13.42 -39.30
CA SER A 76 -14.44 12.87 -40.09
C SER A 76 -13.98 12.13 -41.36
N ASN A 77 -12.88 11.36 -41.28
CA ASN A 77 -12.31 10.60 -42.41
C ASN A 77 -11.92 11.43 -43.64
N GLY A 78 -11.90 12.75 -43.50
CA GLY A 78 -11.47 13.67 -44.55
C GLY A 78 -9.97 13.84 -44.61
N ARG A 79 -9.53 14.80 -45.42
CA ARG A 79 -8.14 15.29 -45.44
C ARG A 79 -7.87 16.41 -44.44
N ASP A 80 -8.84 16.75 -43.61
CA ASP A 80 -8.71 17.80 -42.59
C ASP A 80 -9.15 17.27 -41.22
N ILE A 81 -8.41 17.64 -40.17
CA ILE A 81 -8.86 17.61 -38.78
C ILE A 81 -9.36 19.00 -38.41
N PHE A 82 -10.51 19.09 -37.76
CA PHE A 82 -11.10 20.36 -37.38
C PHE A 82 -10.87 20.65 -35.90
N PHE A 83 -10.17 21.74 -35.60
CA PHE A 83 -10.01 22.22 -34.23
C PHE A 83 -11.14 23.18 -33.87
N LEU A 84 -11.77 22.97 -32.72
CA LEU A 84 -12.82 23.83 -32.21
C LEU A 84 -12.21 24.97 -31.40
N ASP A 85 -12.44 26.21 -31.85
CA ASP A 85 -12.13 27.39 -31.07
C ASP A 85 -13.22 27.62 -30.02
N LYS A 86 -12.89 27.42 -28.73
CA LYS A 86 -13.84 27.57 -27.61
C LYS A 86 -14.41 28.99 -27.48
N ALA A 87 -13.71 30.03 -27.98
CA ALA A 87 -14.18 31.41 -27.87
C ALA A 87 -15.18 31.77 -28.97
N SER A 88 -14.94 31.30 -30.21
CA SER A 88 -15.77 31.64 -31.36
C SER A 88 -16.79 30.57 -31.76
N GLY A 89 -16.63 29.33 -31.28
CA GLY A 89 -17.42 28.17 -31.70
C GLY A 89 -17.14 27.71 -33.13
N ASN A 90 -16.14 28.29 -33.79
CA ASN A 90 -15.77 27.97 -35.17
C ASN A 90 -14.82 26.78 -35.23
N LEU A 91 -14.98 25.98 -36.28
CA LEU A 91 -14.10 24.87 -36.61
C LEU A 91 -13.01 25.34 -37.60
N LYS A 92 -11.75 25.24 -37.19
CA LYS A 92 -10.59 25.57 -38.03
C LYS A 92 -10.03 24.28 -38.64
N PRO A 93 -10.06 24.11 -39.98
CA PRO A 93 -9.47 22.95 -40.63
C PRO A 93 -7.95 23.00 -40.56
N VAL A 94 -7.34 21.86 -40.27
CA VAL A 94 -5.91 21.61 -40.32
C VAL A 94 -5.68 20.42 -41.24
N PRO A 95 -4.90 20.57 -42.31
CA PRO A 95 -4.73 19.51 -43.31
C PRO A 95 -3.91 18.36 -42.76
N VAL A 96 -4.40 17.15 -42.99
CA VAL A 96 -3.72 15.88 -42.73
C VAL A 96 -2.87 15.54 -43.95
N ALA A 97 -1.59 15.23 -43.73
CA ALA A 97 -0.65 14.85 -44.78
C ALA A 97 -0.89 13.39 -45.24
N LEU A 98 -1.95 13.16 -45.99
CA LEU A 98 -2.24 11.88 -46.64
C LEU A 98 -1.77 11.89 -48.11
N PRO A 99 -1.20 10.78 -48.63
CA PRO A 99 -0.86 10.66 -50.05
C PRO A 99 -2.09 10.84 -50.96
N ASP A 100 -1.91 11.44 -52.14
CA ASP A 100 -3.04 11.88 -52.99
C ASP A 100 -3.97 10.76 -53.46
N ASN A 101 -3.53 9.50 -53.46
CA ASN A 101 -4.32 8.34 -53.86
C ASN A 101 -4.99 7.60 -52.69
N GLU A 102 -4.90 8.13 -51.47
CA GLU A 102 -5.39 7.47 -50.26
C GLU A 102 -6.62 8.19 -49.69
N THR A 103 -7.63 7.41 -49.34
CA THR A 103 -8.89 7.82 -48.69
C THR A 103 -9.07 6.99 -47.42
N VAL A 104 -9.40 7.63 -46.31
CA VAL A 104 -9.59 6.93 -45.02
C VAL A 104 -10.97 6.27 -45.01
N CYS A 105 -11.00 4.96 -44.74
CA CYS A 105 -12.23 4.17 -44.70
C CYS A 105 -12.69 3.85 -43.27
N ALA A 106 -11.74 3.74 -42.33
CA ALA A 106 -11.99 3.50 -40.92
C ALA A 106 -10.97 4.24 -40.03
N HIS A 107 -11.43 4.69 -38.87
CA HIS A 107 -10.60 5.35 -37.87
C HIS A 107 -11.07 5.01 -36.46
N SER A 108 -10.17 5.13 -35.50
CA SER A 108 -10.49 5.15 -34.07
C SER A 108 -9.75 6.31 -33.40
N TYR A 109 -10.14 6.67 -32.17
CA TYR A 109 -9.42 7.67 -31.39
C TYR A 109 -8.72 7.00 -30.21
N ASN A 110 -7.42 7.23 -30.08
CA ASN A 110 -6.65 6.81 -28.93
C ASN A 110 -6.30 8.05 -28.08
N SER A 111 -6.94 8.16 -26.93
CA SER A 111 -6.75 9.30 -26.01
C SER A 111 -5.35 9.33 -25.38
N PHE A 112 -4.70 8.19 -25.19
CA PHE A 112 -3.35 8.10 -24.61
C PHE A 112 -2.31 8.72 -25.54
N LEU A 113 -2.42 8.44 -26.84
CA LEU A 113 -1.52 8.95 -27.87
C LEU A 113 -1.96 10.31 -28.44
N SER A 114 -3.17 10.77 -28.10
CA SER A 114 -3.81 11.92 -28.76
C SER A 114 -3.77 11.81 -30.28
N ALA A 115 -4.09 10.61 -30.79
CA ALA A 115 -3.91 10.26 -32.19
C ALA A 115 -5.09 9.45 -32.74
N TYR A 116 -5.25 9.50 -34.06
CA TYR A 116 -6.21 8.69 -34.79
C TYR A 116 -5.48 7.58 -35.55
N PRO A 117 -5.54 6.32 -35.09
CA PRO A 117 -5.28 5.19 -35.96
C PRO A 117 -6.26 5.19 -37.12
N VAL A 118 -5.74 5.10 -38.34
CA VAL A 118 -6.52 5.16 -39.58
C VAL A 118 -6.18 3.98 -40.49
N ALA A 119 -7.18 3.55 -41.24
CA ALA A 119 -7.05 2.60 -42.34
C ALA A 119 -7.59 3.21 -43.63
N THR A 120 -6.94 2.92 -44.76
CA THR A 120 -7.28 3.48 -46.06
C THR A 120 -8.03 2.48 -46.95
N GLU A 121 -8.73 2.97 -47.98
CA GLU A 121 -9.40 2.12 -48.98
C GLU A 121 -8.43 1.25 -49.78
N SER A 122 -7.15 1.62 -49.86
CA SER A 122 -6.12 0.80 -50.50
C SER A 122 -5.58 -0.33 -49.61
N GLY A 123 -6.06 -0.44 -48.37
CA GLY A 123 -5.64 -1.50 -47.45
C GLY A 123 -4.39 -1.17 -46.63
N LYS A 124 -4.03 0.11 -46.49
CA LYS A 124 -2.92 0.55 -45.65
C LYS A 124 -3.41 1.08 -44.30
N VAL A 125 -2.56 1.00 -43.29
CA VAL A 125 -2.81 1.52 -41.95
C VAL A 125 -1.71 2.49 -41.53
N GLY A 126 -2.07 3.44 -40.67
CA GLY A 126 -1.14 4.40 -40.08
C GLY A 126 -1.78 5.22 -38.97
N ILE A 127 -1.08 6.24 -38.51
CA ILE A 127 -1.51 7.07 -37.38
C ILE A 127 -1.46 8.52 -37.80
N ILE A 128 -2.51 9.25 -37.45
CA ILE A 128 -2.55 10.71 -37.50
C ILE A 128 -2.41 11.23 -36.07
N SER A 129 -1.20 11.64 -35.71
CA SER A 129 -0.90 12.25 -34.42
C SER A 129 -1.35 13.71 -34.41
N VAL A 130 -2.04 14.12 -33.35
CA VAL A 130 -2.53 15.49 -33.20
C VAL A 130 -1.71 16.20 -32.13
N HIS A 131 -1.08 17.33 -32.48
CA HIS A 131 -0.34 18.14 -31.52
C HIS A 131 -0.96 19.53 -31.41
N SER A 132 -1.21 20.01 -30.18
CA SER A 132 -1.90 21.29 -29.93
C SER A 132 -0.99 22.51 -29.75
N GLY A 133 0.32 22.36 -29.97
CA GLY A 133 1.32 23.39 -29.63
C GLY A 133 1.49 23.62 -28.12
N LEU A 134 0.71 22.93 -27.28
CA LEU A 134 0.71 23.00 -25.83
C LEU A 134 1.08 21.63 -25.24
N ASN A 135 1.82 21.63 -24.14
CA ASN A 135 2.10 20.44 -23.35
C ASN A 135 0.97 20.18 -22.34
N ILE A 136 1.11 19.10 -21.57
CA ILE A 136 0.14 18.70 -20.54
C ILE A 136 -0.14 19.82 -19.53
N HIS A 137 0.86 20.68 -19.23
CA HIS A 137 0.74 21.82 -18.33
C HIS A 137 0.21 23.11 -19.00
N GLY A 138 -0.22 23.05 -20.26
CA GLY A 138 -0.68 24.20 -21.02
C GLY A 138 0.42 25.21 -21.37
N GLN A 139 1.69 24.81 -21.33
CA GLN A 139 2.83 25.61 -21.79
C GLN A 139 3.15 25.25 -23.24
N ALA A 140 3.80 26.16 -23.98
CA ALA A 140 4.25 25.88 -25.34
C ALA A 140 5.11 24.61 -25.38
N ASN A 141 4.75 23.66 -26.24
CA ASN A 141 5.57 22.47 -26.47
C ASN A 141 6.71 22.78 -27.47
N ALA A 142 7.52 21.77 -27.81
CA ALA A 142 8.64 21.93 -28.74
C ALA A 142 8.25 22.46 -30.14
N HIS A 143 6.97 22.32 -30.53
CA HIS A 143 6.42 22.83 -31.79
C HIS A 143 6.01 24.32 -31.71
N GLY A 144 6.09 24.93 -30.52
CA GLY A 144 5.82 26.33 -30.26
C GLY A 144 4.34 26.65 -29.96
N PRO A 145 4.04 27.82 -29.35
CA PRO A 145 2.72 28.15 -28.80
C PRO A 145 1.60 28.37 -29.84
N ALA A 146 1.87 28.21 -31.14
CA ALA A 146 0.98 28.67 -32.21
C ALA A 146 0.79 27.67 -33.37
N LYS A 147 1.26 26.42 -33.27
CA LYS A 147 1.08 25.42 -34.34
C LYS A 147 0.37 24.18 -33.81
N ALA A 148 -0.94 24.29 -33.64
CA ALA A 148 -1.80 23.12 -33.71
C ALA A 148 -1.61 22.49 -35.10
N GLY A 149 -1.34 21.20 -35.15
CA GLY A 149 -0.98 20.51 -36.39
C GLY A 149 -1.20 19.01 -36.28
N THR A 150 -0.96 18.35 -37.39
CA THR A 150 -1.11 16.91 -37.52
C THR A 150 0.14 16.34 -38.15
N GLU A 151 0.65 15.27 -37.58
CA GLU A 151 1.74 14.49 -38.14
C GLU A 151 1.19 13.12 -38.54
N THR A 152 1.41 12.72 -39.78
CA THR A 152 0.95 11.43 -40.29
C THR A 152 2.13 10.49 -40.40
N SER A 153 2.04 9.34 -39.74
CA SER A 153 3.06 8.30 -39.87
C SER A 153 3.09 7.75 -41.30
N PRO A 154 4.20 7.12 -41.73
CA PRO A 154 4.20 6.31 -42.94
C PRO A 154 3.02 5.32 -42.92
N LEU A 155 2.37 5.16 -44.07
CA LEU A 155 1.28 4.19 -44.25
C LEU A 155 1.89 2.84 -44.61
N HIS A 156 1.54 1.81 -43.86
CA HIS A 156 2.04 0.45 -44.05
C HIS A 156 0.91 -0.46 -44.60
N PRO A 157 1.20 -1.37 -45.54
CA PRO A 157 0.20 -2.32 -46.02
C PRO A 157 -0.19 -3.29 -44.91
N MET A 158 -1.48 -3.64 -44.78
CA MET A 158 -1.96 -4.54 -43.72
C MET A 158 -1.68 -6.04 -44.00
N THR A 159 -1.23 -6.37 -45.21
CA THR A 159 -0.88 -7.73 -45.64
C THR A 159 0.45 -7.73 -46.39
N GLU A 160 1.13 -8.86 -46.40
CA GLU A 160 2.41 -9.02 -47.12
C GLU A 160 2.28 -8.71 -48.63
N THR A 161 1.15 -9.08 -49.23
CA THR A 161 0.85 -8.84 -50.64
C THR A 161 0.32 -7.43 -50.92
N GLY A 162 0.02 -6.64 -49.89
CA GLY A 162 -0.61 -5.32 -50.00
C GLY A 162 -2.09 -5.32 -50.38
N ASP A 163 -2.62 -6.47 -50.84
CA ASP A 163 -4.05 -6.65 -51.12
C ASP A 163 -4.78 -7.12 -49.85
N VAL A 164 -5.84 -6.40 -49.49
CA VAL A 164 -6.59 -6.62 -48.24
C VAL A 164 -7.94 -7.23 -48.58
N PRO A 165 -8.31 -8.38 -47.98
CA PRO A 165 -9.57 -9.03 -48.27
C PRO A 165 -10.73 -8.18 -47.72
N GLY A 166 -11.54 -7.59 -48.61
CA GLY A 166 -12.74 -6.84 -48.26
C GLY A 166 -12.48 -5.41 -47.78
N ARG A 167 -13.54 -4.74 -47.29
CA ARG A 167 -13.46 -3.35 -46.82
C ARG A 167 -13.10 -3.31 -45.33
N ILE A 168 -12.07 -2.56 -44.96
CA ILE A 168 -11.73 -2.33 -43.55
C ILE A 168 -12.85 -1.51 -42.89
N SER A 169 -13.42 -2.04 -41.82
CA SER A 169 -14.53 -1.45 -41.06
C SER A 169 -14.10 -0.90 -39.69
N GLY A 170 -12.97 -1.39 -39.16
CA GLY A 170 -12.42 -0.95 -37.88
C GLY A 170 -10.90 -1.11 -37.84
N VAL A 171 -10.25 -0.22 -37.09
CA VAL A 171 -8.80 -0.21 -36.87
C VAL A 171 -8.49 0.10 -35.41
N ALA A 172 -7.56 -0.65 -34.82
CA ALA A 172 -7.04 -0.38 -33.49
C ALA A 172 -5.52 -0.48 -33.49
N TYR A 173 -4.88 0.28 -32.59
CA TYR A 173 -3.44 0.44 -32.53
C TYR A 173 -2.94 0.47 -31.09
N ALA A 174 -1.78 -0.13 -30.86
CA ALA A 174 -1.02 -0.02 -29.62
C ALA A 174 0.47 0.22 -29.91
N ASP A 175 1.12 0.95 -29.01
CA ASP A 175 2.52 1.34 -29.11
C ASP A 175 3.29 0.81 -27.90
N ALA A 176 4.24 -0.12 -28.13
CA ALA A 176 5.10 -0.71 -27.11
C ALA A 176 6.55 -0.22 -27.21
N GLY A 177 6.81 0.90 -27.87
CA GLY A 177 8.17 1.37 -28.16
C GLY A 177 8.79 0.56 -29.28
N GLU A 178 9.54 -0.50 -28.96
CA GLU A 178 10.27 -1.32 -29.95
C GLU A 178 9.34 -2.10 -30.90
N ARG A 179 8.11 -2.41 -30.44
CA ARG A 179 7.08 -3.12 -31.21
C ARG A 179 5.78 -2.33 -31.23
N LYS A 180 5.11 -2.28 -32.37
CA LYS A 180 3.81 -1.62 -32.55
C LYS A 180 2.83 -2.59 -33.18
N ILE A 181 1.57 -2.53 -32.79
CA ILE A 181 0.54 -3.44 -33.30
C ILE A 181 -0.57 -2.64 -33.96
N PHE A 182 -0.92 -3.03 -35.19
CA PHE A 182 -2.17 -2.68 -35.82
C PHE A 182 -3.08 -3.90 -35.90
N SER A 183 -4.37 -3.71 -35.64
CA SER A 183 -5.40 -4.72 -35.83
C SER A 183 -6.57 -4.14 -36.61
N THR A 184 -7.08 -4.89 -37.58
CA THR A 184 -8.19 -4.45 -38.44
C THR A 184 -9.28 -5.50 -38.53
N ILE A 185 -10.54 -5.02 -38.62
CA ILE A 185 -11.69 -5.85 -38.97
C ILE A 185 -12.05 -5.55 -40.42
N ASN A 186 -12.03 -6.58 -41.26
CA ASN A 186 -12.34 -6.45 -42.66
C ASN A 186 -13.62 -7.18 -42.99
N GLU A 187 -14.59 -6.46 -43.57
CA GLU A 187 -15.85 -7.04 -44.01
C GLU A 187 -15.67 -7.67 -45.40
N THR A 188 -15.85 -9.00 -45.47
CA THR A 188 -15.81 -9.77 -46.73
C THR A 188 -17.13 -10.47 -46.99
N ASP A 189 -17.38 -10.89 -48.24
CA ASP A 189 -18.57 -11.67 -48.60
C ASP A 189 -18.67 -13.02 -47.85
N GLN A 190 -17.54 -13.52 -47.32
CA GLN A 190 -17.46 -14.76 -46.56
C GLN A 190 -17.57 -14.54 -45.03
N GLY A 191 -17.68 -13.29 -44.57
CA GLY A 191 -17.73 -12.90 -43.16
C GLY A 191 -16.58 -11.96 -42.77
N PRO A 192 -16.61 -11.40 -41.54
CA PRO A 192 -15.57 -10.49 -41.06
C PRO A 192 -14.26 -11.25 -40.80
N ARG A 193 -13.15 -10.69 -41.26
CA ARG A 193 -11.79 -11.19 -41.00
C ARG A 193 -11.06 -10.29 -40.01
N LEU A 194 -10.29 -10.87 -39.10
CA LEU A 194 -9.44 -10.15 -38.16
C LEU A 194 -7.97 -10.31 -38.58
N LEU A 195 -7.40 -9.22 -39.07
CA LEU A 195 -5.98 -9.16 -39.43
C LEU A 195 -5.20 -8.39 -38.37
N LEU A 196 -3.97 -8.82 -38.15
CA LEU A 196 -3.03 -8.17 -37.24
C LEU A 196 -1.68 -8.01 -37.95
N MET A 197 -1.09 -6.82 -37.83
CA MET A 197 0.24 -6.50 -38.32
C MET A 197 1.09 -5.99 -37.16
N THR A 198 2.30 -6.51 -37.04
CA THR A 198 3.33 -6.02 -36.12
C THR A 198 4.36 -5.19 -36.89
N LEU A 199 4.71 -4.03 -36.36
CA LEU A 199 5.87 -3.26 -36.78
C LEU A 199 6.95 -3.38 -35.72
N GLU A 200 8.20 -3.54 -36.13
CA GLU A 200 9.36 -3.53 -35.23
C GLU A 200 10.38 -2.48 -35.68
N GLU A 201 11.06 -1.88 -34.72
CA GLU A 201 12.11 -0.89 -35.00
C GLU A 201 13.35 -1.58 -35.56
N SER A 202 13.80 -1.14 -36.75
CA SER A 202 15.04 -1.65 -37.34
C SER A 202 16.26 -1.15 -36.56
N ARG A 203 16.97 -2.04 -35.86
CA ARG A 203 18.15 -1.66 -35.07
C ARG A 203 19.31 -1.22 -35.99
N SER A 204 19.65 0.08 -35.96
CA SER A 204 20.85 0.64 -36.60
C SER A 204 21.77 1.26 -35.54
N LEU A 205 23.09 1.03 -35.65
CA LEU A 205 24.09 1.49 -34.68
C LEU A 205 24.34 3.02 -34.71
N LEU A 206 23.82 3.74 -35.71
CA LEU A 206 24.14 5.15 -35.98
C LEU A 206 22.93 6.06 -36.20
N HIS A 207 21.73 5.52 -36.40
CA HIS A 207 20.50 6.27 -36.68
C HIS A 207 19.32 5.63 -35.90
N GLU A 208 18.32 6.43 -35.54
CA GLU A 208 17.02 5.91 -35.09
C GLU A 208 16.46 4.96 -36.17
N GLY A 209 15.94 3.81 -35.74
CA GLY A 209 15.45 2.79 -36.66
C GLY A 209 14.15 3.22 -37.33
N GLU A 210 13.98 2.91 -38.61
CA GLU A 210 12.66 2.96 -39.21
C GLU A 210 11.84 1.75 -38.75
N PHE A 211 10.55 1.96 -38.46
CA PHE A 211 9.62 0.87 -38.18
C PHE A 211 9.25 0.16 -39.46
N VAL A 212 9.49 -1.15 -39.50
CA VAL A 212 9.22 -2.00 -40.67
C VAL A 212 8.23 -3.09 -40.26
N PRO A 213 7.30 -3.49 -41.15
CA PRO A 213 6.45 -4.66 -40.91
C PRO A 213 7.30 -5.91 -40.62
N ALA A 214 7.09 -6.50 -39.45
CA ALA A 214 7.81 -7.67 -38.97
C ALA A 214 6.96 -8.95 -39.10
N GLY A 215 5.63 -8.84 -38.98
CA GLY A 215 4.73 -9.99 -39.07
C GLY A 215 3.32 -9.62 -39.49
N PHE A 216 2.69 -10.53 -40.25
CA PHE A 216 1.29 -10.46 -40.66
C PHE A 216 0.56 -11.72 -40.20
N HIS A 217 -0.53 -11.55 -39.46
CA HIS A 217 -1.28 -12.66 -38.86
C HIS A 217 -2.77 -12.54 -39.17
N ASP A 218 -3.37 -13.63 -39.66
CA ASP A 218 -4.82 -13.77 -39.79
C ASP A 218 -5.34 -14.60 -38.60
N LEU A 219 -6.11 -13.98 -37.72
CA LEU A 219 -6.65 -14.61 -36.52
C LEU A 219 -8.11 -15.08 -36.70
N THR A 220 -8.66 -14.98 -37.91
CA THR A 220 -10.08 -15.22 -38.20
C THR A 220 -10.51 -16.63 -37.80
N ASP A 221 -9.71 -17.66 -38.09
CA ASP A 221 -10.04 -19.06 -37.77
C ASP A 221 -10.11 -19.35 -36.27
N ARG A 222 -9.58 -18.46 -35.43
CA ARG A 222 -9.55 -18.60 -33.98
C ARG A 222 -10.66 -17.82 -33.28
N LEU A 223 -11.49 -17.10 -34.03
CA LEU A 223 -12.61 -16.31 -33.51
C LEU A 223 -13.86 -17.16 -33.25
N ASP A 224 -14.55 -16.81 -32.17
CA ASP A 224 -15.84 -17.42 -31.79
C ASP A 224 -16.97 -16.38 -31.89
N GLY A 225 -17.31 -15.96 -33.12
CA GLY A 225 -18.29 -14.90 -33.39
C GLY A 225 -17.69 -13.75 -34.22
N LYS A 226 -18.49 -12.73 -34.54
CA LYS A 226 -18.00 -11.56 -35.28
C LYS A 226 -17.30 -10.60 -34.31
N PRO A 227 -16.08 -10.11 -34.63
CA PRO A 227 -15.40 -9.14 -33.78
C PRO A 227 -16.13 -7.80 -33.82
N VAL A 228 -16.36 -7.19 -32.65
CA VAL A 228 -17.03 -5.88 -32.49
C VAL A 228 -16.07 -4.84 -31.93
N ALA A 229 -15.12 -5.25 -31.09
CA ALA A 229 -14.07 -4.37 -30.58
C ALA A 229 -12.72 -5.10 -30.57
N MET A 230 -11.66 -4.34 -30.83
CA MET A 230 -10.27 -4.80 -30.79
C MET A 230 -9.48 -3.87 -29.86
N LEU A 231 -8.70 -4.47 -28.99
CA LEU A 231 -7.94 -3.78 -27.95
C LEU A 231 -6.54 -4.40 -27.91
N PRO A 232 -5.63 -3.98 -28.81
CA PRO A 232 -4.22 -4.34 -28.68
C PRO A 232 -3.65 -3.74 -27.39
N GLY A 233 -2.79 -4.46 -26.68
CA GLY A 233 -2.12 -3.97 -25.47
C GLY A 233 -0.85 -3.19 -25.81
N ASN A 234 -0.53 -2.16 -25.04
CA ASN A 234 0.69 -1.35 -25.21
C ASN A 234 1.97 -2.09 -24.82
N SER A 235 1.88 -3.32 -24.31
CA SER A 235 3.05 -4.20 -24.18
C SER A 235 3.47 -4.82 -25.52
N GLY A 236 2.66 -4.74 -26.57
CA GLY A 236 3.01 -5.27 -27.89
C GLY A 236 2.95 -6.79 -27.98
N ASP A 237 2.37 -7.47 -26.99
CA ASP A 237 2.30 -8.93 -26.88
C ASP A 237 0.88 -9.45 -26.58
N SER A 238 -0.13 -8.57 -26.58
CA SER A 238 -1.50 -8.93 -26.23
C SER A 238 -2.54 -8.27 -27.12
N LEU A 239 -3.64 -8.99 -27.36
CA LEU A 239 -4.81 -8.49 -28.09
C LEU A 239 -6.08 -9.05 -27.44
N ILE A 240 -6.98 -8.14 -27.09
CA ILE A 240 -8.33 -8.48 -26.63
C ILE A 240 -9.33 -8.24 -27.75
N VAL A 241 -10.21 -9.21 -27.98
CA VAL A 241 -11.28 -9.12 -28.97
C VAL A 241 -12.62 -9.39 -28.30
N ALA A 242 -13.53 -8.43 -28.39
CA ALA A 242 -14.93 -8.63 -27.99
C ALA A 242 -15.76 -9.03 -29.22
N THR A 243 -16.65 -10.00 -29.06
CA THR A 243 -17.48 -10.53 -30.15
C THR A 243 -18.95 -10.14 -30.00
N ASP A 244 -19.71 -10.23 -31.10
CA ASP A 244 -21.17 -10.03 -31.16
C ASP A 244 -21.97 -11.05 -30.34
N THR A 245 -21.35 -12.18 -29.98
CA THR A 245 -21.92 -13.22 -29.10
C THR A 245 -21.61 -13.00 -27.62
N ASP A 246 -21.18 -11.79 -27.24
CA ASP A 246 -20.82 -11.40 -25.87
C ASP A 246 -19.65 -12.20 -25.27
N LYS A 247 -18.78 -12.76 -26.12
CA LYS A 247 -17.54 -13.42 -25.69
C LYS A 247 -16.36 -12.45 -25.77
N LEU A 248 -15.46 -12.55 -24.80
CA LEU A 248 -14.18 -11.84 -24.77
C LEU A 248 -13.05 -12.85 -24.98
N LEU A 249 -12.25 -12.63 -26.02
CA LEU A 249 -11.14 -13.49 -26.42
C LEU A 249 -9.82 -12.79 -26.07
N TYR A 250 -8.93 -13.51 -25.39
CA TYR A 250 -7.60 -13.03 -25.07
C TYR A 250 -6.57 -13.78 -25.90
N PHE A 251 -5.89 -13.04 -26.77
CA PHE A 251 -4.75 -13.50 -27.53
C PHE A 251 -3.47 -12.92 -26.92
N ALA A 252 -2.43 -13.74 -26.91
CA ALA A 252 -1.09 -13.29 -26.54
C ALA A 252 -0.09 -13.79 -27.57
N TYR A 253 0.94 -12.99 -27.80
CA TYR A 253 2.06 -13.36 -28.61
C TYR A 253 2.95 -14.34 -27.83
N ASP A 254 3.29 -15.45 -28.46
CA ASP A 254 4.27 -16.40 -27.95
C ASP A 254 5.60 -16.19 -28.69
N GLU A 255 6.62 -15.75 -27.95
CA GLU A 255 7.94 -15.45 -28.52
C GLU A 255 8.66 -16.71 -29.01
N ASP A 256 8.41 -17.88 -28.40
CA ASP A 256 9.08 -19.12 -28.76
C ASP A 256 8.56 -19.68 -30.10
N SER A 257 7.26 -19.56 -30.36
CA SER A 257 6.64 -20.00 -31.61
C SER A 257 6.50 -18.91 -32.66
N GLU A 258 6.76 -17.65 -32.32
CA GLU A 258 6.51 -16.45 -33.16
C GLU A 258 5.05 -16.39 -33.65
N THR A 259 4.10 -16.90 -32.85
CA THR A 259 2.68 -16.92 -33.21
C THR A 259 1.77 -16.33 -32.13
N TRP A 260 0.59 -15.88 -32.55
CA TRP A 260 -0.45 -15.37 -31.67
C TRP A 260 -1.37 -16.51 -31.21
N GLU A 261 -1.37 -16.81 -29.93
CA GLU A 261 -2.16 -17.87 -29.33
C GLU A 261 -3.38 -17.36 -28.57
N LYS A 262 -4.53 -18.02 -28.74
CA LYS A 262 -5.74 -17.74 -27.94
C LYS A 262 -5.58 -18.37 -26.56
N ARG A 263 -5.17 -17.58 -25.57
CA ARG A 263 -4.94 -18.04 -24.18
C ARG A 263 -6.23 -18.21 -23.38
N GLN A 264 -7.26 -17.41 -23.66
CA GLN A 264 -8.50 -17.46 -22.89
C GLN A 264 -9.72 -17.09 -23.74
N THR A 265 -10.86 -17.68 -23.40
CA THR A 265 -12.18 -17.28 -23.88
C THR A 265 -13.10 -17.11 -22.67
N ILE A 266 -13.65 -15.91 -22.49
CA ILE A 266 -14.60 -15.58 -21.44
C ILE A 266 -15.98 -15.48 -22.07
N PRO A 267 -16.88 -16.48 -21.89
CA PRO A 267 -18.09 -16.59 -22.69
C PRO A 267 -19.21 -15.63 -22.32
N SER A 268 -19.28 -15.19 -21.06
CA SER A 268 -20.28 -14.21 -20.58
C SER A 268 -19.68 -13.42 -19.42
N PRO A 269 -18.86 -12.40 -19.69
CA PRO A 269 -18.13 -11.67 -18.64
C PRO A 269 -19.05 -10.87 -17.72
N LEU A 270 -20.18 -10.38 -18.22
CA LEU A 270 -21.15 -9.63 -17.42
C LEU A 270 -22.11 -10.55 -16.64
N GLY A 271 -22.37 -11.75 -17.14
CA GLY A 271 -23.31 -12.71 -16.54
C GLY A 271 -24.77 -12.36 -16.83
N ASP A 272 -25.70 -13.19 -16.34
CA ASP A 272 -27.16 -12.93 -16.34
C ASP A 272 -27.81 -12.62 -17.69
N GLY A 273 -27.18 -13.06 -18.79
CA GLY A 273 -27.62 -12.79 -20.17
C GLY A 273 -27.56 -11.30 -20.54
N GLU A 274 -26.75 -10.52 -19.83
CA GLU A 274 -26.48 -9.12 -20.12
C GLU A 274 -25.47 -9.00 -21.27
N ARG A 275 -25.71 -8.07 -22.19
CA ARG A 275 -24.86 -7.88 -23.38
C ARG A 275 -23.79 -6.84 -23.11
N MET A 276 -22.59 -7.06 -23.65
CA MET A 276 -21.50 -6.09 -23.58
C MET A 276 -21.78 -4.93 -24.52
N THR A 277 -21.74 -3.72 -23.99
CA THR A 277 -21.86 -2.48 -24.76
C THR A 277 -20.52 -1.76 -24.90
N THR A 278 -19.64 -1.92 -23.92
CA THR A 278 -18.30 -1.31 -23.95
C THR A 278 -17.27 -2.24 -23.32
N VAL A 279 -16.07 -2.28 -23.92
CA VAL A 279 -14.89 -2.98 -23.42
C VAL A 279 -13.71 -2.08 -23.72
N ASN A 280 -12.93 -1.70 -22.71
CA ASN A 280 -11.77 -0.83 -22.89
C ASN A 280 -10.65 -1.16 -21.89
N TRP A 281 -9.42 -0.82 -22.25
CA TRP A 281 -8.29 -0.86 -21.33
C TRP A 281 -8.44 0.18 -20.21
N LEU A 282 -8.11 -0.25 -19.00
CA LEU A 282 -7.71 0.65 -17.94
C LEU A 282 -6.22 0.97 -18.10
N PHE A 283 -5.80 2.15 -17.64
CA PHE A 283 -4.40 2.55 -17.66
C PHE A 283 -3.45 1.47 -17.09
N GLY A 284 -2.41 1.13 -17.84
CA GLY A 284 -1.43 0.08 -17.54
C GLY A 284 -1.71 -1.28 -18.21
N ASP A 285 -2.80 -1.42 -18.97
CA ASP A 285 -3.15 -2.59 -19.81
C ASP A 285 -3.17 -3.97 -19.11
N MET A 286 -3.21 -3.96 -17.78
CA MET A 286 -3.36 -5.16 -16.95
C MET A 286 -4.83 -5.42 -16.59
N SER A 287 -5.72 -4.47 -16.88
CA SER A 287 -7.13 -4.51 -16.50
C SER A 287 -8.05 -4.01 -17.62
N LEU A 288 -9.18 -4.68 -17.77
CA LEU A 288 -10.26 -4.36 -18.72
C LEU A 288 -11.47 -3.84 -17.96
N VAL A 289 -12.06 -2.75 -18.44
CA VAL A 289 -13.34 -2.21 -17.97
C VAL A 289 -14.44 -2.66 -18.93
N LEU A 290 -15.43 -3.38 -18.40
CA LEU A 290 -16.57 -3.89 -19.17
C LEU A 290 -17.86 -3.22 -18.69
N GLY A 291 -18.63 -2.69 -19.62
CA GLY A 291 -19.95 -2.14 -19.38
C GLY A 291 -21.04 -2.90 -20.15
N GLY A 292 -22.22 -3.00 -19.54
CA GLY A 292 -23.34 -3.75 -20.07
C GLY A 292 -24.57 -2.93 -20.45
N ASP A 293 -25.47 -3.58 -21.20
CA ASP A 293 -26.74 -3.00 -21.65
C ASP A 293 -27.76 -2.78 -20.52
N ARG A 294 -27.62 -3.48 -19.40
CA ARG A 294 -28.41 -3.24 -18.17
C ARG A 294 -27.68 -2.34 -17.16
N GLY A 295 -26.54 -1.78 -17.54
CA GLY A 295 -25.77 -0.85 -16.72
C GLY A 295 -24.77 -1.50 -15.79
N SER A 296 -24.50 -2.82 -15.91
CA SER A 296 -23.40 -3.43 -15.16
C SER A 296 -22.07 -2.78 -15.56
N LEU A 297 -21.18 -2.66 -14.57
CA LEU A 297 -19.83 -2.15 -14.77
C LEU A 297 -18.87 -3.01 -13.93
N LYS A 298 -17.95 -3.70 -14.60
CA LYS A 298 -17.03 -4.65 -13.98
C LYS A 298 -15.60 -4.41 -14.46
N ILE A 299 -14.63 -4.81 -13.65
CA ILE A 299 -13.21 -4.84 -14.03
C ILE A 299 -12.71 -6.27 -13.99
N PHE A 300 -12.05 -6.66 -15.07
CA PHE A 300 -11.34 -7.91 -15.18
C PHE A 300 -9.85 -7.60 -15.22
N SER A 301 -9.07 -8.19 -14.33
CA SER A 301 -7.62 -7.96 -14.28
C SER A 301 -6.86 -9.24 -14.53
N LEU A 302 -5.66 -9.10 -15.07
CA LEU A 302 -4.74 -10.19 -15.33
C LEU A 302 -4.02 -10.58 -14.02
N TYR A 303 -4.09 -11.86 -13.65
CA TYR A 303 -3.36 -12.40 -12.50
C TYR A 303 -2.94 -13.86 -12.73
N PRO A 304 -1.92 -14.37 -12.01
CA PRO A 304 -1.46 -15.74 -12.21
C PRO A 304 -2.49 -16.75 -11.71
N HIS A 305 -2.93 -17.62 -12.61
CA HIS A 305 -3.73 -18.79 -12.30
C HIS A 305 -2.82 -20.02 -12.21
N PRO A 306 -2.69 -20.65 -11.03
CA PRO A 306 -1.89 -21.87 -10.90
C PRO A 306 -2.55 -23.01 -11.69
N GLN A 307 -1.73 -23.74 -12.45
CA GLN A 307 -2.12 -24.93 -13.19
C GLN A 307 -1.69 -26.21 -12.47
N ALA A 308 -2.29 -27.34 -12.87
CA ALA A 308 -2.04 -28.65 -12.26
C ALA A 308 -0.61 -29.17 -12.50
N ASP A 309 0.09 -28.64 -13.50
CA ASP A 309 1.49 -28.93 -13.84
C ASP A 309 2.51 -28.11 -13.01
N GLY A 310 2.01 -27.23 -12.12
CA GLY A 310 2.84 -26.34 -11.31
C GLY A 310 3.26 -25.04 -12.00
N THR A 311 2.90 -24.84 -13.28
CA THR A 311 3.08 -23.55 -13.96
C THR A 311 1.95 -22.59 -13.59
N ALA A 312 2.14 -21.29 -13.84
CA ALA A 312 1.10 -20.29 -13.65
C ALA A 312 0.95 -19.46 -14.92
N LEU A 313 -0.20 -19.58 -15.59
CA LEU A 313 -0.54 -18.71 -16.70
C LEU A 313 -1.29 -17.48 -16.18
N ARG A 314 -0.94 -16.33 -16.73
CA ARG A 314 -1.66 -15.08 -16.46
C ARG A 314 -2.94 -15.06 -17.30
N LEU A 315 -4.09 -15.03 -16.62
CA LEU A 315 -5.42 -14.99 -17.26
C LEU A 315 -6.25 -13.87 -16.63
N PHE A 316 -7.26 -13.40 -17.36
CA PHE A 316 -8.19 -12.40 -16.87
C PHE A 316 -9.25 -13.04 -15.97
N GLY A 317 -9.47 -12.47 -14.80
CA GLY A 317 -10.58 -12.80 -13.92
C GLY A 317 -11.30 -11.55 -13.41
N GLU A 318 -12.57 -11.69 -13.03
CA GLU A 318 -13.35 -10.60 -12.44
C GLU A 318 -12.73 -10.21 -11.08
N THR A 319 -12.13 -9.03 -11.01
CA THR A 319 -11.50 -8.53 -9.78
C THR A 319 -12.36 -7.50 -9.07
N LYS A 320 -13.18 -6.74 -9.81
CA LYS A 320 -14.05 -5.70 -9.23
C LYS A 320 -15.38 -5.56 -9.93
N LYS A 321 -16.37 -5.08 -9.16
CA LYS A 321 -17.72 -4.78 -9.60
C LYS A 321 -18.18 -3.46 -9.02
N PHE A 322 -18.75 -2.60 -9.84
CA PHE A 322 -19.35 -1.34 -9.43
C PHE A 322 -20.87 -1.49 -9.25
N PRO A 323 -21.50 -0.61 -8.46
CA PRO A 323 -22.95 -0.45 -8.50
C PRO A 323 -23.44 -0.19 -9.94
N PRO A 324 -24.52 -0.84 -10.40
CA PRO A 324 -24.99 -0.66 -11.77
C PRO A 324 -25.42 0.79 -12.04
N LEU A 325 -25.31 1.22 -13.28
CA LEU A 325 -25.85 2.48 -13.77
C LEU A 325 -27.34 2.34 -14.09
N ASN A 326 -28.06 3.46 -14.04
CA ASN A 326 -29.44 3.52 -14.50
C ASN A 326 -29.46 3.58 -16.03
N GLY A 327 -29.40 2.43 -16.69
CA GLY A 327 -29.39 2.31 -18.16
C GLY A 327 -28.07 1.76 -18.72
N PRO A 328 -28.00 1.52 -20.04
CA PRO A 328 -26.84 0.92 -20.69
C PRO A 328 -25.60 1.79 -20.55
N VAL A 329 -24.43 1.17 -20.38
CA VAL A 329 -23.14 1.87 -20.43
C VAL A 329 -22.79 2.12 -21.90
N GLN A 330 -22.65 3.37 -22.33
CA GLN A 330 -22.54 3.70 -23.76
C GLN A 330 -21.15 4.11 -24.20
N HIS A 331 -20.51 5.01 -23.46
CA HIS A 331 -19.21 5.58 -23.81
C HIS A 331 -18.21 5.45 -22.66
N TYR A 332 -16.93 5.45 -23.01
CA TYR A 332 -15.82 5.30 -22.10
C TYR A 332 -14.73 6.32 -22.45
N ALA A 333 -14.13 6.93 -21.44
CA ALA A 333 -12.91 7.73 -21.56
C ALA A 333 -12.04 7.50 -20.32
N ALA A 334 -10.74 7.34 -20.48
CA ALA A 334 -9.83 7.06 -19.38
C ALA A 334 -8.69 8.06 -19.28
N SER A 335 -8.12 8.16 -18.08
CA SER A 335 -6.89 8.91 -17.85
C SER A 335 -5.71 8.15 -18.45
N GLY A 336 -4.78 8.90 -19.02
CA GLY A 336 -3.49 8.41 -19.50
C GLY A 336 -2.36 8.43 -18.49
N ILE A 337 -2.64 8.77 -17.22
CA ILE A 337 -1.62 8.85 -16.16
C ILE A 337 -2.02 8.10 -14.88
N ASN A 338 -3.28 7.71 -14.75
CA ASN A 338 -3.76 6.97 -13.59
C ASN A 338 -4.99 6.12 -13.94
N ARG A 339 -5.46 5.31 -12.99
CA ARG A 339 -6.58 4.36 -13.17
C ARG A 339 -7.98 5.01 -13.04
N SER A 340 -8.10 6.32 -13.30
CA SER A 340 -9.40 7.00 -13.33
C SER A 340 -10.04 6.87 -14.70
N PHE A 341 -11.35 6.65 -14.74
CA PHE A 341 -12.10 6.54 -15.98
C PHE A 341 -13.53 7.04 -15.83
N LEU A 342 -14.10 7.47 -16.94
CA LEU A 342 -15.45 7.98 -17.07
C LEU A 342 -16.27 7.01 -17.90
N VAL A 343 -17.52 6.84 -17.49
CA VAL A 343 -18.54 6.14 -18.27
C VAL A 343 -19.79 6.97 -18.39
N SER A 344 -20.53 6.78 -19.48
CA SER A 344 -21.83 7.42 -19.69
C SER A 344 -22.98 6.41 -19.71
N SER A 345 -24.12 6.85 -19.21
CA SER A 345 -25.46 6.29 -19.44
C SER A 345 -26.31 7.34 -20.17
N PRO A 346 -27.45 6.99 -20.79
CA PRO A 346 -28.29 7.94 -21.53
C PRO A 346 -28.64 9.24 -20.79
N HIS A 347 -28.60 9.25 -19.45
CA HIS A 347 -28.94 10.43 -18.65
C HIS A 347 -27.94 10.73 -17.52
N ALA A 348 -26.75 10.12 -17.51
CA ALA A 348 -25.78 10.32 -16.44
C ALA A 348 -24.33 10.12 -16.90
N LEU A 349 -23.41 10.86 -16.30
CA LEU A 349 -21.97 10.62 -16.36
C LEU A 349 -21.48 10.13 -15.00
N ARG A 350 -20.56 9.18 -15.00
CA ARG A 350 -19.95 8.66 -13.76
C ARG A 350 -18.44 8.59 -13.90
N LEU A 351 -17.75 9.22 -12.96
CA LEU A 351 -16.30 9.13 -12.78
C LEU A 351 -15.98 8.06 -11.73
N CYS A 352 -15.11 7.13 -12.09
CA CYS A 352 -14.71 6.00 -11.29
C CYS A 352 -13.19 5.94 -11.14
N TYR A 353 -12.72 5.31 -10.07
CA TYR A 353 -11.32 4.93 -9.90
C TYR A 353 -11.18 3.41 -9.86
N GLY A 354 -10.39 2.86 -10.78
CA GLY A 354 -10.28 1.44 -11.05
C GLY A 354 -9.74 0.63 -9.88
N THR A 355 -8.61 1.02 -9.29
CA THR A 355 -7.94 0.25 -8.22
C THR A 355 -8.82 0.05 -6.98
N THR A 356 -9.60 1.04 -6.58
CA THR A 356 -10.48 0.85 -5.41
C THR A 356 -11.89 0.45 -5.81
N ALA A 357 -12.27 0.52 -7.08
CA ALA A 357 -13.66 0.47 -7.54
C ALA A 357 -14.56 1.45 -6.76
N ASP A 358 -14.07 2.68 -6.60
CA ASP A 358 -14.83 3.76 -5.98
C ASP A 358 -15.45 4.64 -7.06
N ILE A 359 -16.66 5.13 -6.78
CA ILE A 359 -17.30 6.17 -7.57
C ILE A 359 -16.80 7.51 -7.03
N ARG A 360 -16.06 8.24 -7.85
CA ARG A 360 -15.45 9.53 -7.49
C ARG A 360 -16.42 10.68 -7.66
N TRP A 361 -17.28 10.59 -8.66
CA TRP A 361 -18.37 11.53 -8.93
C TRP A 361 -19.43 10.87 -9.82
N GLU A 362 -20.68 11.26 -9.63
CA GLU A 362 -21.80 10.90 -10.50
C GLU A 362 -22.62 12.16 -10.75
N SER A 363 -22.95 12.41 -12.01
CA SER A 363 -23.72 13.59 -12.39
C SER A 363 -25.15 13.48 -11.87
N ASP A 364 -25.76 14.65 -11.64
CA ASP A 364 -27.21 14.73 -11.66
C ASP A 364 -27.75 14.30 -13.04
N ARG A 365 -29.06 14.10 -13.14
CA ARG A 365 -29.69 13.73 -14.41
C ARG A 365 -29.36 14.78 -15.48
N LEU A 366 -28.69 14.35 -16.55
CA LEU A 366 -28.35 15.21 -17.67
C LEU A 366 -29.60 15.61 -18.45
N ASP A 367 -29.63 16.86 -18.91
CA ASP A 367 -30.67 17.39 -19.80
C ASP A 367 -30.50 16.91 -21.26
N PHE A 368 -29.41 16.22 -21.56
CA PHE A 368 -29.07 15.69 -22.88
C PHE A 368 -28.58 14.24 -22.78
N SER A 369 -28.62 13.52 -23.90
CA SER A 369 -28.04 12.17 -24.02
C SER A 369 -26.66 12.29 -24.69
N PRO A 370 -25.57 11.89 -24.01
CA PRO A 370 -24.25 11.82 -24.62
C PRO A 370 -24.25 10.86 -25.82
N VAL A 371 -23.57 11.25 -26.90
CA VAL A 371 -23.35 10.45 -28.12
C VAL A 371 -21.86 10.12 -28.29
N GLN A 372 -20.97 10.98 -27.80
CA GLN A 372 -19.56 10.70 -27.66
C GLN A 372 -19.02 11.32 -26.37
N LEU A 373 -17.92 10.76 -25.90
CA LEU A 373 -17.19 11.22 -24.73
C LEU A 373 -15.70 11.24 -25.08
N ALA A 374 -15.01 12.33 -24.77
CA ALA A 374 -13.56 12.40 -24.83
C ALA A 374 -13.01 13.15 -23.61
N ALA A 375 -11.84 12.74 -23.15
CA ALA A 375 -11.14 13.37 -22.03
C ALA A 375 -9.66 13.50 -22.37
N ASN A 376 -8.99 14.46 -21.73
CA ASN A 376 -7.55 14.59 -21.86
C ASN A 376 -6.82 13.55 -21.00
N ALA A 377 -5.50 13.41 -21.22
CA ALA A 377 -4.68 12.43 -20.50
C ALA A 377 -4.74 12.56 -18.97
N GLU A 378 -4.74 13.79 -18.42
CA GLU A 378 -4.87 13.99 -16.96
C GLU A 378 -6.29 13.78 -16.43
N LEU A 379 -7.27 13.63 -17.31
CA LEU A 379 -8.70 13.57 -16.97
C LEU A 379 -9.18 14.78 -16.16
N ASN A 380 -8.58 15.95 -16.38
CA ASN A 380 -8.96 17.23 -15.75
C ASN A 380 -9.98 18.02 -16.58
N SER A 381 -10.16 17.62 -17.84
CA SER A 381 -11.07 18.22 -18.82
C SER A 381 -11.71 17.13 -19.65
N MET A 382 -13.03 17.21 -19.82
CA MET A 382 -13.76 16.31 -20.72
C MET A 382 -14.75 17.08 -21.58
N LEU A 383 -15.15 16.44 -22.67
CA LEU A 383 -16.23 16.89 -23.53
C LEU A 383 -17.22 15.74 -23.72
N ALA A 384 -18.51 16.09 -23.78
CA ALA A 384 -19.57 15.21 -24.21
C ALA A 384 -20.35 15.88 -25.34
N THR A 385 -20.70 15.13 -26.38
CA THR A 385 -21.52 15.65 -27.48
C THR A 385 -22.95 15.15 -27.38
N ASP A 386 -23.92 16.01 -27.70
CA ASP A 386 -25.33 15.61 -27.76
C ASP A 386 -25.75 15.18 -29.17
N GLY A 387 -26.93 14.55 -29.30
CA GLY A 387 -27.48 14.15 -30.60
C GLY A 387 -27.85 15.31 -31.54
N GLN A 388 -27.79 16.55 -31.07
CA GLN A 388 -27.99 17.76 -31.88
C GLN A 388 -26.66 18.33 -32.39
N GLY A 389 -25.52 17.73 -32.01
CA GLY A 389 -24.18 18.18 -32.38
C GLY A 389 -23.62 19.29 -31.48
N ARG A 390 -24.24 19.57 -30.33
CA ARG A 390 -23.69 20.50 -29.32
C ARG A 390 -22.62 19.79 -28.50
N VAL A 391 -21.58 20.53 -28.13
CA VAL A 391 -20.45 20.07 -27.33
C VAL A 391 -20.54 20.69 -25.94
N HIS A 392 -20.68 19.84 -24.93
CA HIS A 392 -20.71 20.19 -23.51
C HIS A 392 -19.31 19.99 -22.93
N PHE A 393 -18.73 21.04 -22.35
CA PHE A 393 -17.42 20.97 -21.70
C PHE A 393 -17.56 20.79 -20.19
N PHE A 394 -16.71 19.97 -19.60
CA PHE A 394 -16.65 19.81 -18.15
C PHE A 394 -15.21 19.90 -17.67
N SER A 395 -15.03 20.55 -16.52
CA SER A 395 -13.76 20.57 -15.78
C SER A 395 -13.86 19.62 -14.59
N ILE A 396 -12.87 18.76 -14.44
CA ILE A 396 -12.77 17.75 -13.39
C ILE A 396 -11.59 18.13 -12.49
N ARG A 397 -11.83 18.11 -11.18
CA ARG A 397 -10.79 18.23 -10.16
C ARG A 397 -10.88 17.05 -9.22
N ASP A 398 -10.03 16.06 -9.43
CA ASP A 398 -9.80 14.95 -8.51
C ASP A 398 -8.32 14.87 -8.14
N ARG A 399 -7.95 15.43 -6.99
CA ARG A 399 -6.54 15.53 -6.58
C ARG A 399 -5.95 14.23 -6.06
N HIS A 400 -6.79 13.37 -5.46
CA HIS A 400 -6.34 12.18 -4.73
C HIS A 400 -7.24 10.97 -5.07
N PRO A 401 -7.37 10.59 -6.35
CA PRO A 401 -8.26 9.51 -6.78
C PRO A 401 -7.86 8.15 -6.20
N GLU A 402 -6.56 7.97 -5.94
CA GLU A 402 -5.94 6.76 -5.38
C GLU A 402 -6.10 6.60 -3.86
N ALA A 403 -6.61 7.64 -3.19
CA ALA A 403 -6.90 7.60 -1.77
C ALA A 403 -8.40 7.39 -1.48
N GLY A 404 -8.67 7.05 -0.23
CA GLY A 404 -10.02 6.83 0.26
C GLY A 404 -10.04 5.82 1.39
N SER A 405 -11.16 5.71 2.11
CA SER A 405 -11.30 4.76 3.21
C SER A 405 -11.03 3.32 2.78
N LYS A 406 -11.46 2.96 1.57
CA LYS A 406 -11.26 1.62 0.99
C LYS A 406 -9.79 1.34 0.66
N ALA A 407 -9.06 2.28 0.07
CA ALA A 407 -7.63 2.13 -0.19
C ALA A 407 -6.80 1.98 1.10
N LEU A 408 -7.15 2.75 2.13
CA LEU A 408 -6.35 2.88 3.35
C LEU A 408 -6.58 1.73 4.34
N VAL A 409 -7.80 1.20 4.42
CA VAL A 409 -8.23 0.21 5.43
C VAL A 409 -8.72 -1.09 4.80
N GLY A 410 -9.32 -1.02 3.61
CA GLY A 410 -9.88 -2.17 2.92
C GLY A 410 -8.82 -3.10 2.33
N LYS A 411 -9.23 -4.34 2.04
CA LYS A 411 -8.46 -5.24 1.18
C LYS A 411 -8.72 -4.86 -0.26
N ILE A 412 -7.65 -4.63 -1.01
CA ILE A 412 -7.75 -4.31 -2.43
C ILE A 412 -7.18 -5.47 -3.22
N TRP A 413 -7.90 -5.87 -4.27
CA TRP A 413 -7.37 -6.77 -5.28
C TRP A 413 -6.54 -5.94 -6.25
N TYR A 414 -5.23 -5.94 -6.05
CA TYR A 414 -4.26 -5.24 -6.90
C TYR A 414 -3.96 -6.08 -8.15
N GLU A 415 -3.55 -5.41 -9.21
CA GLU A 415 -3.19 -6.05 -10.49
C GLU A 415 -2.02 -7.04 -10.30
N GLY A 416 -2.10 -8.20 -10.96
CA GLY A 416 -1.12 -9.28 -10.83
C GLY A 416 -1.20 -10.10 -9.54
N TYR A 417 -2.08 -9.76 -8.59
CA TYR A 417 -2.30 -10.56 -7.38
C TYR A 417 -3.48 -11.53 -7.55
N ASP A 418 -3.38 -12.68 -6.91
CA ASP A 418 -4.37 -13.76 -6.92
C ASP A 418 -5.58 -13.52 -6.00
N SER A 419 -5.49 -12.54 -5.11
CA SER A 419 -6.50 -12.28 -4.08
C SER A 419 -6.42 -10.87 -3.50
N PRO A 420 -7.49 -10.37 -2.86
CA PRO A 420 -7.47 -9.09 -2.15
C PRO A 420 -6.53 -9.08 -0.94
N LYS A 421 -5.59 -8.11 -0.89
CA LYS A 421 -4.56 -8.00 0.17
C LYS A 421 -4.48 -6.58 0.74
N TRP A 422 -3.92 -6.47 1.94
CA TRP A 422 -3.46 -5.19 2.50
C TRP A 422 -1.99 -5.04 2.16
N LEU A 423 -1.67 -4.08 1.30
CA LEU A 423 -0.30 -3.86 0.84
C LEU A 423 0.07 -2.39 1.01
N TRP A 424 1.29 -2.16 1.48
CA TRP A 424 1.94 -0.86 1.47
C TRP A 424 3.14 -0.91 0.53
N GLN A 425 3.07 -0.13 -0.54
CA GLN A 425 4.15 0.12 -1.48
C GLN A 425 3.80 1.42 -2.23
N SER A 426 4.53 2.48 -1.91
CA SER A 426 4.23 3.84 -2.34
C SER A 426 4.90 4.24 -3.67
N VAL A 427 5.91 3.48 -4.12
CA VAL A 427 6.69 3.78 -5.32
C VAL A 427 6.87 2.51 -6.15
N GLY A 428 6.81 2.65 -7.47
CA GLY A 428 7.11 1.61 -8.46
C GLY A 428 8.29 1.96 -9.35
N GLY A 429 8.74 1.00 -10.14
CA GLY A 429 9.82 1.19 -11.12
C GLY A 429 9.32 1.62 -12.51
N THR A 430 8.02 1.80 -12.69
CA THR A 430 7.36 2.12 -13.96
C THR A 430 6.34 3.24 -13.76
N ASP A 431 6.05 4.00 -14.83
CA ASP A 431 5.12 5.14 -14.77
C ASP A 431 3.65 4.69 -14.63
N ASP A 432 3.33 3.46 -15.01
CA ASP A 432 1.99 2.85 -14.90
C ASP A 432 1.71 2.21 -13.53
N TYR A 433 2.62 2.40 -12.57
CA TYR A 433 2.59 1.72 -11.29
C TYR A 433 1.28 1.90 -10.50
N GLU A 434 0.77 0.79 -9.96
CA GLU A 434 -0.39 0.81 -9.06
C GLU A 434 0.02 1.06 -7.60
N SER A 435 -0.19 2.29 -7.14
CA SER A 435 0.05 2.73 -5.75
C SER A 435 -0.70 1.89 -4.72
N LYS A 436 0.02 1.34 -3.73
CA LYS A 436 -0.54 0.50 -2.66
C LYS A 436 -0.41 1.24 -1.33
N LEU A 437 -1.50 1.87 -0.90
CA LEU A 437 -1.47 2.83 0.22
C LEU A 437 -2.12 2.30 1.50
N SER A 438 -2.24 0.97 1.67
CA SER A 438 -2.91 0.41 2.85
C SER A 438 -2.13 0.67 4.13
N LEU A 439 -2.76 1.34 5.11
CA LEU A 439 -2.14 1.65 6.40
C LEU A 439 -2.22 0.47 7.40
N MET A 440 -2.99 -0.57 7.09
CA MET A 440 -3.20 -1.71 7.98
C MET A 440 -1.90 -2.44 8.34
N PRO A 441 -0.98 -2.76 7.40
CA PRO A 441 0.28 -3.41 7.75
C PRO A 441 1.17 -2.56 8.66
N LEU A 442 1.11 -1.24 8.52
CA LEU A 442 1.89 -0.31 9.33
C LEU A 442 1.35 -0.20 10.76
N VAL A 443 0.02 -0.09 10.91
CA VAL A 443 -0.66 -0.13 12.22
C VAL A 443 -0.37 -1.47 12.91
N PHE A 444 -0.49 -2.57 12.16
CA PHE A 444 -0.21 -3.90 12.65
C PHE A 444 1.24 -4.03 13.12
N GLY A 445 2.21 -3.56 12.33
CA GLY A 445 3.63 -3.56 12.71
C GLY A 445 3.88 -2.76 13.99
N THR A 446 3.25 -1.58 14.15
CA THR A 446 3.36 -0.78 15.39
C THR A 446 2.86 -1.56 16.60
N LEU A 447 1.70 -2.23 16.49
CA LEU A 447 1.14 -3.04 17.58
C LEU A 447 1.99 -4.29 17.86
N LYS A 448 2.43 -5.00 16.82
CA LYS A 448 3.28 -6.20 16.89
C LYS A 448 4.57 -5.90 17.64
N GLY A 449 5.29 -4.85 17.24
CA GLY A 449 6.55 -4.47 17.87
C GLY A 449 6.38 -4.07 19.33
N THR A 450 5.38 -3.24 19.58
CA THR A 450 5.03 -2.80 20.94
C THR A 450 4.70 -3.99 21.85
N LEU A 451 3.92 -4.95 21.35
CA LEU A 451 3.55 -6.15 22.09
C LEU A 451 4.78 -6.97 22.47
N TYR A 452 5.65 -7.31 21.51
CA TYR A 452 6.83 -8.12 21.79
C TYR A 452 7.83 -7.43 22.72
N ALA A 453 7.98 -6.11 22.61
CA ALA A 453 8.81 -5.35 23.53
C ALA A 453 8.27 -5.38 24.96
N LEU A 454 6.95 -5.22 25.14
CA LEU A 454 6.33 -5.23 26.47
C LEU A 454 6.33 -6.62 27.10
N VAL A 455 6.11 -7.69 26.33
CA VAL A 455 6.21 -9.07 26.82
C VAL A 455 7.57 -9.32 27.47
N PHE A 456 8.65 -8.75 26.92
CA PHE A 456 9.98 -8.83 27.51
C PHE A 456 10.21 -7.80 28.64
N ALA A 457 9.87 -6.54 28.41
CA ALA A 457 10.22 -5.45 29.33
C ALA A 457 9.42 -5.48 30.64
N VAL A 458 8.12 -5.77 30.57
CA VAL A 458 7.21 -5.61 31.72
C VAL A 458 7.57 -6.54 32.87
N PRO A 459 7.73 -7.87 32.68
CA PRO A 459 8.07 -8.76 33.78
C PRO A 459 9.39 -8.36 34.43
N VAL A 460 10.41 -8.08 33.61
CA VAL A 460 11.76 -7.73 34.09
C VAL A 460 11.74 -6.42 34.86
N ALA A 461 11.15 -5.36 34.31
CA ALA A 461 11.17 -4.03 34.92
C ALA A 461 10.34 -3.97 36.21
N VAL A 462 9.13 -4.56 36.23
CA VAL A 462 8.27 -4.54 37.42
C VAL A 462 8.86 -5.41 38.53
N MET A 463 9.36 -6.61 38.22
CA MET A 463 9.99 -7.46 39.23
C MET A 463 11.27 -6.83 39.79
N ALA A 464 12.09 -6.22 38.94
CA ALA A 464 13.28 -5.48 39.37
C ALA A 464 12.91 -4.28 40.28
N ALA A 465 11.82 -3.57 39.97
CA ALA A 465 11.32 -2.46 40.78
C ALA A 465 10.83 -2.93 42.15
N VAL A 466 10.05 -4.03 42.20
CA VAL A 466 9.61 -4.66 43.46
C VAL A 466 10.80 -5.08 44.30
N TYR A 467 11.80 -5.73 43.70
CA TYR A 467 13.01 -6.16 44.39
C TYR A 467 13.80 -4.96 44.94
N THR A 468 14.05 -3.94 44.10
CA THR A 468 14.80 -2.75 44.48
C THR A 468 14.11 -1.93 45.57
N ALA A 469 12.79 -1.83 45.54
CA ALA A 469 12.05 -1.04 46.50
C ALA A 469 12.00 -1.67 47.90
N HIS A 470 11.83 -3.00 48.00
CA HIS A 470 11.47 -3.67 49.28
C HIS A 470 12.45 -4.74 49.77
N PHE A 471 13.30 -5.28 48.90
CA PHE A 471 14.21 -6.37 49.26
C PHE A 471 15.69 -5.98 49.20
N MET A 472 16.04 -4.97 48.41
CA MET A 472 17.42 -4.53 48.21
C MET A 472 17.95 -3.66 49.36
N PRO A 473 19.21 -3.84 49.79
CA PRO A 473 19.85 -2.97 50.77
C PRO A 473 19.96 -1.51 50.29
N PRO A 474 19.82 -0.50 51.18
CA PRO A 474 19.89 0.92 50.81
C PRO A 474 21.21 1.38 50.18
N SER A 475 22.32 0.69 50.45
CA SER A 475 23.62 0.97 49.82
C SER A 475 23.64 0.59 48.34
N VAL A 476 23.05 -0.55 47.99
CA VAL A 476 23.00 -1.07 46.62
C VAL A 476 21.98 -0.30 45.79
N LYS A 477 20.81 0.02 46.39
CA LYS A 477 19.77 0.85 45.77
C LYS A 477 20.30 2.20 45.29
N ARG A 478 21.19 2.83 46.06
CA ARG A 478 21.86 4.10 45.72
C ARG A 478 22.71 4.03 44.44
N VAL A 479 23.08 2.84 43.98
CA VAL A 479 23.82 2.63 42.72
C VAL A 479 22.88 2.15 41.62
N VAL A 480 22.03 1.17 41.89
CA VAL A 480 21.15 0.55 40.87
C VAL A 480 20.18 1.57 40.26
N LYS A 481 19.53 2.40 41.08
CA LYS A 481 18.54 3.35 40.58
C LYS A 481 19.15 4.39 39.62
N PRO A 482 20.23 5.11 39.97
CA PRO A 482 20.90 6.01 39.03
C PRO A 482 21.40 5.31 37.76
N VAL A 483 21.92 4.08 37.85
CA VAL A 483 22.37 3.32 36.66
C VAL A 483 21.19 3.05 35.73
N MET A 484 20.04 2.64 36.25
CA MET A 484 18.83 2.44 35.44
C MET A 484 18.37 3.76 34.80
N GLU A 485 18.40 4.88 35.52
CA GLU A 485 18.06 6.20 34.98
C GLU A 485 19.02 6.62 33.84
N ILE A 486 20.32 6.37 33.99
CA ILE A 486 21.33 6.61 32.94
C ILE A 486 21.09 5.68 31.74
N MET A 487 20.69 4.43 31.94
CA MET A 487 20.37 3.53 30.83
C MET A 487 19.23 4.08 29.96
N ALA A 488 18.30 4.86 30.51
CA ALA A 488 17.21 5.47 29.76
C ALA A 488 17.69 6.54 28.75
N SER A 489 18.89 7.10 28.94
CA SER A 489 19.48 8.13 28.06
C SER A 489 20.28 7.55 26.89
N LEU A 490 20.36 6.22 26.75
CA LEU A 490 21.03 5.59 25.61
C LEU A 490 20.31 5.98 24.29
N PRO A 491 21.05 6.46 23.26
CA PRO A 491 20.44 6.79 21.98
C PRO A 491 19.83 5.56 21.31
N SER A 492 18.56 5.66 20.88
CA SER A 492 17.84 4.54 20.26
C SER A 492 18.47 4.07 18.95
N VAL A 493 19.08 4.99 18.17
CA VAL A 493 19.83 4.65 16.95
C VAL A 493 20.99 3.70 17.24
N VAL A 494 21.73 3.91 18.34
CA VAL A 494 22.85 3.05 18.73
C VAL A 494 22.34 1.66 19.10
N LEU A 495 21.22 1.58 19.82
CA LEU A 495 20.58 0.31 20.16
C LEU A 495 20.05 -0.42 18.91
N GLY A 496 19.43 0.31 17.98
CA GLY A 496 18.97 -0.24 16.70
C GLY A 496 20.11 -0.81 15.86
N PHE A 497 21.21 -0.07 15.76
CA PHE A 497 22.43 -0.52 15.07
C PHE A 497 23.04 -1.77 15.72
N PHE A 498 23.15 -1.79 17.06
CA PHE A 498 23.59 -2.95 17.81
C PHE A 498 22.67 -4.16 17.57
N GLY A 499 21.35 -3.93 17.59
CA GLY A 499 20.33 -4.92 17.27
C GLY A 499 20.53 -5.54 15.89
N ALA A 500 20.69 -4.70 14.88
CA ALA A 500 20.75 -5.10 13.47
C ALA A 500 22.06 -5.80 13.08
N LEU A 501 23.21 -5.29 13.55
CA LEU A 501 24.52 -5.77 13.07
C LEU A 501 25.21 -6.75 14.02
N TYR A 502 24.93 -6.70 15.32
CA TYR A 502 25.57 -7.58 16.30
C TYR A 502 24.62 -8.64 16.82
N LEU A 503 23.42 -8.24 17.26
CA LEU A 503 22.51 -9.13 17.97
C LEU A 503 21.77 -10.07 17.00
N ALA A 504 21.18 -9.55 15.93
CA ALA A 504 20.44 -10.33 14.93
C ALA A 504 21.24 -11.52 14.37
N PRO A 505 22.49 -11.34 13.85
CA PRO A 505 23.28 -12.47 13.36
C PRO A 505 23.64 -13.49 14.45
N ARG A 506 23.77 -13.06 15.71
CA ARG A 506 24.08 -13.96 16.82
C ARG A 506 22.88 -14.70 17.38
N MET A 507 21.68 -14.15 17.20
CA MET A 507 20.45 -14.77 17.66
C MET A 507 19.93 -15.85 16.71
N GLU A 508 20.29 -15.79 15.42
CA GLU A 508 19.82 -16.70 14.37
C GLU A 508 19.95 -18.17 14.76
N ASP A 509 21.14 -18.59 15.20
CA ASP A 509 21.41 -19.98 15.60
C ASP A 509 21.20 -20.23 17.11
N LYS A 510 20.58 -19.28 17.82
CA LYS A 510 20.49 -19.28 19.30
C LYS A 510 19.07 -19.15 19.82
N VAL A 511 18.06 -19.21 18.96
CA VAL A 511 16.65 -19.15 19.37
C VAL A 511 16.29 -20.22 20.41
N PRO A 512 16.63 -21.52 20.25
CA PRO A 512 16.33 -22.53 21.28
C PRO A 512 17.01 -22.23 22.62
N ALA A 513 18.24 -21.72 22.59
CA ALA A 513 18.96 -21.33 23.79
C ALA A 513 18.26 -20.19 24.54
N LEU A 514 17.73 -19.19 23.83
CA LEU A 514 16.99 -18.07 24.42
C LEU A 514 15.71 -18.52 25.13
N VAL A 515 14.94 -19.43 24.51
CA VAL A 515 13.74 -20.01 25.13
C VAL A 515 14.12 -20.77 26.41
N CYS A 516 15.21 -21.53 26.36
CA CYS A 516 15.71 -22.25 27.53
C CYS A 516 16.16 -21.30 28.64
N MET A 517 16.83 -20.19 28.32
CA MET A 517 17.19 -19.19 29.33
C MET A 517 15.97 -18.64 30.06
N ALA A 518 14.90 -18.34 29.31
CA ALA A 518 13.66 -17.81 29.89
C ALA A 518 13.02 -18.75 30.92
N ILE A 519 13.26 -20.06 30.82
CA ILE A 519 12.72 -21.08 31.73
C ILE A 519 13.75 -21.46 32.81
N LEU A 520 14.99 -21.75 32.41
CA LEU A 520 16.03 -22.29 33.28
C LEU A 520 16.55 -21.25 34.26
N ILE A 521 16.65 -19.98 33.89
CA ILE A 521 17.14 -18.94 34.81
C ILE A 521 16.17 -18.78 36.00
N PRO A 522 14.84 -18.57 35.79
CA PRO A 522 13.89 -18.55 36.90
C PRO A 522 13.85 -19.86 37.69
N SER A 523 13.90 -21.02 37.00
CA SER A 523 13.85 -22.32 37.64
C SER A 523 15.07 -22.58 38.53
N LEU A 524 16.26 -22.24 38.06
CA LEU A 524 17.50 -22.35 38.81
C LEU A 524 17.51 -21.39 39.99
N ALA A 525 17.07 -20.14 39.79
CA ALA A 525 16.93 -19.19 40.88
C ALA A 525 15.98 -19.71 41.97
N ALA A 526 14.83 -20.28 41.58
CA ALA A 526 13.88 -20.91 42.49
C ALA A 526 14.48 -22.12 43.22
N LEU A 527 15.27 -22.95 42.53
CA LEU A 527 15.93 -24.12 43.11
C LEU A 527 17.00 -23.71 44.13
N ILE A 528 17.83 -22.71 43.82
CA ILE A 528 18.83 -22.19 44.76
C ILE A 528 18.12 -21.53 45.95
N ALA A 529 17.04 -20.78 45.72
CA ALA A 529 16.25 -20.20 46.81
C ALA A 529 15.66 -21.28 47.72
N TRP A 530 15.05 -22.33 47.14
CA TRP A 530 14.54 -23.48 47.89
C TRP A 530 15.66 -24.14 48.70
N PHE A 531 16.79 -24.44 48.06
CA PHE A 531 17.96 -25.01 48.72
C PHE A 531 18.45 -24.13 49.88
N TRP A 532 18.51 -22.82 49.70
CA TRP A 532 18.89 -21.87 50.75
C TRP A 532 17.93 -21.90 51.94
N THR A 533 16.62 -21.99 51.69
CA THR A 533 15.61 -22.06 52.77
C THR A 533 15.68 -23.34 53.59
N THR A 534 16.14 -24.45 53.00
CA THR A 534 16.32 -25.74 53.71
C THR A 534 17.55 -25.78 54.63
N ARG A 535 18.46 -24.79 54.56
CA ARG A 535 19.70 -24.80 55.35
C ARG A 535 19.48 -24.35 56.80
N PRO A 536 20.27 -24.85 57.77
CA PRO A 536 20.18 -24.45 59.17
C PRO A 536 20.30 -22.94 59.35
N VAL A 537 19.54 -22.38 60.32
CA VAL A 537 19.50 -20.93 60.59
C VAL A 537 20.90 -20.35 60.89
N ALA A 538 21.78 -21.15 61.52
CA ALA A 538 23.17 -20.77 61.80
C ALA A 538 24.00 -20.47 60.54
N TRP A 539 23.69 -21.09 59.39
CA TRP A 539 24.34 -20.80 58.11
C TRP A 539 23.73 -19.58 57.42
N ARG A 540 22.39 -19.44 57.48
CA ARG A 540 21.69 -18.29 56.88
C ARG A 540 22.05 -16.97 57.55
N ASN A 541 22.19 -16.97 58.88
CA ASN A 541 22.50 -15.76 59.65
C ASN A 541 23.96 -15.27 59.49
N LYS A 542 24.85 -16.04 58.83
CA LYS A 542 26.20 -15.57 58.49
C LYS A 542 26.21 -14.54 57.36
N PHE A 543 25.17 -14.53 56.52
CA PHE A 543 25.01 -13.55 55.44
C PHE A 543 23.97 -12.51 55.85
N SER A 544 24.24 -11.23 55.58
CA SER A 544 23.27 -10.17 55.87
C SER A 544 22.09 -10.23 54.90
N ASN A 545 20.90 -9.94 55.43
CA ASN A 545 19.66 -9.89 54.66
C ASN A 545 19.80 -8.89 53.49
N GLY A 546 19.53 -9.34 52.26
CA GLY A 546 19.56 -8.51 51.05
C GLY A 546 20.84 -8.63 50.21
N LEU A 547 21.86 -9.39 50.65
CA LEU A 547 23.05 -9.70 49.84
C LEU A 547 22.92 -10.98 49.00
N GLU A 548 21.75 -11.64 49.00
CA GLU A 548 21.52 -12.90 48.29
C GLU A 548 21.72 -12.73 46.77
N TYR A 549 21.49 -11.52 46.23
CA TYR A 549 21.74 -11.22 44.82
C TYR A 549 23.21 -11.39 44.42
N ILE A 550 24.17 -11.18 45.34
CA ILE A 550 25.61 -11.33 45.04
C ILE A 550 25.95 -12.79 44.74
N VAL A 551 25.30 -13.73 45.43
CA VAL A 551 25.48 -15.16 45.20
C VAL A 551 24.68 -15.62 43.98
N MET A 552 23.47 -15.09 43.79
CA MET A 552 22.62 -15.47 42.66
C MET A 552 23.15 -14.96 41.31
N THR A 553 23.73 -13.76 41.26
CA THR A 553 24.12 -13.12 39.99
C THR A 553 25.17 -13.93 39.22
N PRO A 554 26.30 -14.37 39.80
CA PRO A 554 27.27 -15.22 39.11
C PRO A 554 26.66 -16.53 38.62
N VAL A 555 25.76 -17.14 39.40
CA VAL A 555 25.12 -18.41 39.03
C VAL A 555 24.16 -18.22 37.87
N ILE A 556 23.37 -17.14 37.87
CA ILE A 556 22.50 -16.77 36.75
C ILE A 556 23.31 -16.48 35.50
N LEU A 557 24.41 -15.71 35.61
CA LEU A 557 25.30 -15.41 34.49
C LEU A 557 25.97 -16.66 33.92
N LEU A 558 26.41 -17.59 34.78
CA LEU A 558 26.95 -18.88 34.37
C LEU A 558 25.89 -19.74 33.68
N CYS A 559 24.67 -19.76 34.20
CA CYS A 559 23.55 -20.47 33.58
C CYS A 559 23.22 -19.89 32.19
N ALA A 560 23.14 -18.57 32.07
CA ALA A 560 22.93 -17.89 30.79
C ALA A 560 24.07 -18.19 29.81
N TRP A 561 25.33 -18.09 30.25
CA TRP A 561 26.49 -18.43 29.44
C TRP A 561 26.49 -19.90 28.99
N PHE A 562 26.13 -20.83 29.88
CA PHE A 562 26.02 -22.25 29.59
C PHE A 562 24.90 -22.52 28.57
N CYS A 563 23.74 -21.89 28.75
CA CYS A 563 22.63 -21.94 27.80
C CYS A 563 23.05 -21.45 26.41
N TRP A 564 23.73 -20.31 26.36
CA TRP A 564 24.19 -19.67 25.11
C TRP A 564 25.22 -20.51 24.36
N LYS A 565 26.21 -21.03 25.09
CA LYS A 565 27.37 -21.70 24.51
C LYS A 565 27.10 -23.16 24.16
N TYR A 566 26.48 -23.90 25.07
CA TYR A 566 26.34 -25.36 24.96
C TYR A 566 24.91 -25.76 24.63
N LEU A 567 23.94 -25.25 25.37
CA LEU A 567 22.59 -25.79 25.34
C LEU A 567 21.86 -25.56 24.01
N GLY A 568 22.19 -24.48 23.28
CA GLY A 568 21.66 -24.24 21.93
C GLY A 568 21.93 -25.41 20.97
N TYR A 569 23.20 -25.77 20.78
CA TYR A 569 23.59 -26.86 19.87
C TYR A 569 23.08 -28.23 20.34
N TRP A 570 23.17 -28.49 21.66
CA TRP A 570 22.73 -29.75 22.26
C TRP A 570 21.21 -29.97 22.19
N LEU A 571 20.41 -28.91 22.12
CA LEU A 571 18.94 -29.02 22.01
C LEU A 571 18.45 -28.92 20.57
N GLU A 572 19.13 -28.17 19.73
CA GLU A 572 18.74 -27.94 18.34
C GLU A 572 18.77 -29.23 17.52
N GLN A 573 19.85 -30.01 17.59
CA GLN A 573 19.99 -31.26 16.85
C GLN A 573 18.93 -32.33 17.20
N PRO A 574 18.68 -32.66 18.49
CA PRO A 574 17.61 -33.59 18.84
C PRO A 574 16.22 -33.02 18.55
N PHE A 575 16.04 -31.70 18.61
CA PHE A 575 14.78 -31.08 18.22
C PHE A 575 14.52 -31.23 16.72
N ILE A 576 15.52 -30.98 15.87
CA ILE A 576 15.44 -31.17 14.41
C ILE A 576 15.22 -32.65 14.07
N SER A 577 15.91 -33.57 14.74
CA SER A 577 15.71 -35.01 14.47
C SER A 577 14.32 -35.49 14.91
N LEU A 578 13.83 -34.98 16.04
CA LEU A 578 12.47 -35.25 16.52
C LEU A 578 11.42 -34.70 15.57
N THR A 579 11.53 -33.44 15.13
CA THR A 579 10.56 -32.83 14.21
C THR A 579 10.56 -33.55 12.87
N ARG A 580 11.73 -33.91 12.34
CA ARG A 580 11.83 -34.74 11.12
C ARG A 580 11.16 -36.09 11.30
N GLY A 581 11.40 -36.77 12.43
CA GLY A 581 10.77 -38.05 12.76
C GLY A 581 9.26 -37.97 12.98
N ILE A 582 8.76 -36.85 13.52
CA ILE A 582 7.31 -36.62 13.63
C ILE A 582 6.73 -36.35 12.25
N MET A 583 7.30 -35.43 11.46
CA MET A 583 6.79 -35.08 10.12
C MET A 583 6.85 -36.25 9.14
N SER A 584 7.81 -37.16 9.27
CA SER A 584 7.85 -38.38 8.45
C SER A 584 6.64 -39.29 8.68
N LEU A 585 6.03 -39.28 9.87
CA LEU A 585 4.77 -39.99 10.14
C LEU A 585 3.59 -39.45 9.32
N TRP A 586 3.68 -38.19 8.87
CA TRP A 586 2.67 -37.50 8.07
C TRP A 586 3.08 -37.38 6.59
N GLY A 587 4.15 -38.08 6.17
CA GLY A 587 4.64 -38.05 4.79
C GLY A 587 5.44 -36.80 4.40
N ALA A 588 5.80 -35.93 5.35
CA ALA A 588 6.49 -34.65 5.13
C ALA A 588 7.92 -34.60 5.73
N GLY A 589 8.57 -35.75 5.87
CA GLY A 589 9.85 -35.88 6.59
C GLY A 589 11.12 -35.62 5.76
N ASP A 590 11.00 -35.36 4.45
CA ASP A 590 12.13 -35.27 3.53
C ASP A 590 12.65 -33.83 3.38
N PHE A 591 13.05 -33.22 4.51
CA PHE A 591 13.63 -31.88 4.52
C PHE A 591 15.02 -31.88 5.19
N GLN A 592 15.94 -31.13 4.58
CA GLN A 592 17.26 -30.87 5.15
C GLN A 592 17.22 -29.58 5.99
N ALA A 593 17.62 -29.71 7.24
CA ALA A 593 17.74 -28.60 8.18
C ALA A 593 19.03 -28.80 8.99
N ALA A 594 19.95 -27.85 8.89
CA ALA A 594 21.20 -27.83 9.65
C ALA A 594 21.08 -26.99 10.93
N SER A 595 20.22 -25.97 10.89
CA SER A 595 19.91 -25.05 11.99
C SER A 595 18.40 -24.99 12.27
N PHE A 596 18.03 -24.37 13.38
CA PHE A 596 16.65 -24.04 13.73
C PHE A 596 16.02 -23.11 12.70
N ALA A 597 16.78 -22.14 12.17
CA ALA A 597 16.29 -21.26 11.12
C ALA A 597 15.95 -22.05 9.84
N ASP A 598 16.79 -23.01 9.46
CA ASP A 598 16.52 -23.89 8.30
C ASP A 598 15.35 -24.84 8.58
N LEU A 599 15.22 -25.36 9.80
CA LEU A 599 14.05 -26.13 10.21
C LEU A 599 12.77 -25.30 10.09
N TRP A 600 12.83 -24.03 10.48
CA TRP A 600 11.70 -23.11 10.37
C TRP A 600 11.28 -22.88 8.91
N ARG A 601 12.26 -22.59 8.04
CA ARG A 601 12.05 -22.34 6.61
C ARG A 601 11.63 -23.60 5.85
N ASN A 602 12.42 -24.67 5.95
CA ASN A 602 12.27 -25.85 5.10
C ASN A 602 11.33 -26.89 5.71
N GLY A 603 11.24 -26.98 7.04
CA GLY A 603 10.38 -27.93 7.73
C GLY A 603 8.95 -27.41 7.87
N PHE A 604 8.78 -26.20 8.40
CA PHE A 604 7.45 -25.60 8.59
C PHE A 604 6.96 -24.77 7.40
N GLY A 605 7.80 -24.52 6.39
CA GLY A 605 7.44 -23.67 5.26
C GLY A 605 7.22 -22.20 5.64
N MET A 606 7.72 -21.77 6.81
CA MET A 606 7.50 -20.41 7.33
C MET A 606 8.74 -19.55 7.16
N PRO A 607 8.62 -18.28 6.78
CA PRO A 607 9.78 -17.43 6.60
C PRO A 607 10.49 -17.18 7.94
N TYR A 608 11.82 -17.09 7.84
CA TYR A 608 12.71 -16.72 8.94
C TYR A 608 13.68 -15.68 8.39
N GLU A 609 13.51 -14.45 8.83
CA GLU A 609 14.39 -13.33 8.51
C GLU A 609 15.39 -13.12 9.64
N GLN A 610 16.65 -12.83 9.32
CA GLN A 610 17.69 -12.56 10.31
C GLN A 610 17.35 -11.31 11.16
N ARG A 611 16.82 -10.27 10.50
CA ARG A 611 16.25 -9.07 11.15
C ARG A 611 14.76 -9.29 11.30
N ASN A 612 14.31 -9.49 12.53
CA ASN A 612 12.93 -9.90 12.80
C ASN A 612 12.34 -9.29 14.08
N SER A 613 11.08 -9.60 14.32
CA SER A 613 10.32 -9.07 15.44
C SER A 613 10.84 -9.54 16.81
N LEU A 614 11.47 -10.72 16.90
CA LEU A 614 12.12 -11.20 18.13
C LEU A 614 13.27 -10.26 18.53
N VAL A 615 14.18 -9.99 17.60
CA VAL A 615 15.34 -9.10 17.83
C VAL A 615 14.86 -7.74 18.30
N VAL A 616 13.82 -7.20 17.64
CA VAL A 616 13.27 -5.90 17.99
C VAL A 616 12.58 -5.92 19.34
N GLY A 617 11.84 -6.98 19.68
CA GLY A 617 11.27 -7.16 21.01
C GLY A 617 12.33 -7.10 22.12
N PHE A 618 13.50 -7.72 21.93
CA PHE A 618 14.60 -7.64 22.89
C PHE A 618 15.22 -6.24 22.99
N VAL A 619 15.59 -5.64 21.85
CA VAL A 619 16.30 -4.34 21.82
C VAL A 619 15.40 -3.20 22.27
N MET A 620 14.17 -3.18 21.76
CA MET A 620 13.14 -2.22 22.15
C MET A 620 12.71 -2.43 23.60
N GLY A 621 12.54 -3.68 24.02
CA GLY A 621 12.25 -4.01 25.41
C GLY A 621 13.33 -3.50 26.36
N PHE A 622 14.61 -3.73 26.03
CA PHE A 622 15.75 -3.16 26.77
C PHE A 622 15.68 -1.64 26.89
N ALA A 623 15.31 -0.93 25.83
CA ALA A 623 15.17 0.52 25.85
C ALA A 623 14.00 1.02 26.72
N VAL A 624 12.96 0.21 26.90
CA VAL A 624 11.75 0.56 27.66
C VAL A 624 11.85 0.17 29.15
N ILE A 625 12.66 -0.83 29.50
CA ILE A 625 12.85 -1.31 30.88
C ILE A 625 13.16 -0.17 31.87
N PRO A 626 14.14 0.73 31.62
CA PRO A 626 14.46 1.82 32.54
C PRO A 626 13.26 2.69 32.92
N VAL A 627 12.42 3.03 31.94
CA VAL A 627 11.26 3.90 32.13
C VAL A 627 10.22 3.23 33.02
N ILE A 628 9.89 1.97 32.74
CA ILE A 628 8.94 1.19 33.55
C ILE A 628 9.50 0.98 34.95
N PHE A 629 10.79 0.64 35.06
CA PHE A 629 11.47 0.38 36.31
C PHE A 629 11.44 1.59 37.24
N THR A 630 11.95 2.74 36.81
CA THR A 630 12.14 3.92 37.68
C THR A 630 10.80 4.40 38.23
N ILE A 631 9.77 4.50 37.39
CA ILE A 631 8.45 4.96 37.81
C ILE A 631 7.75 3.94 38.72
N SER A 632 7.90 2.64 38.42
CA SER A 632 7.36 1.59 39.29
C SER A 632 8.06 1.58 40.66
N GLU A 633 9.38 1.76 40.68
CA GLU A 633 10.20 1.80 41.90
C GLU A 633 9.84 3.00 42.77
N ASP A 634 9.61 4.18 42.17
CA ASP A 634 9.10 5.37 42.85
C ASP A 634 7.72 5.12 43.44
N ALA A 635 6.79 4.54 42.68
CA ALA A 635 5.45 4.23 43.15
C ALA A 635 5.46 3.26 44.35
N LEU A 636 6.33 2.25 44.30
CA LEU A 636 6.50 1.28 45.38
C LEU A 636 7.15 1.91 46.61
N SER A 637 8.19 2.73 46.43
CA SER A 637 8.92 3.37 47.53
C SER A 637 8.13 4.47 48.25
N ASN A 638 7.12 5.04 47.59
CA ASN A 638 6.25 6.07 48.15
C ASN A 638 5.05 5.51 48.94
N VAL A 639 4.93 4.18 49.09
CA VAL A 639 3.92 3.58 49.96
C VAL A 639 4.15 4.04 51.41
N PRO A 640 3.11 4.54 52.13
CA PRO A 640 3.27 5.08 53.47
C PRO A 640 4.00 4.11 54.42
N PRO A 641 5.10 4.53 55.06
CA PRO A 641 5.85 3.67 55.98
C PRO A 641 5.00 3.17 57.15
N SER A 642 3.97 3.91 57.55
CA SER A 642 3.02 3.52 58.60
C SER A 642 2.25 2.24 58.26
N LEU A 643 1.85 2.05 57.00
CA LEU A 643 1.14 0.83 56.56
C LEU A 643 2.07 -0.39 56.55
N ILE A 644 3.34 -0.17 56.19
CA ILE A 644 4.37 -1.20 56.21
C ILE A 644 4.67 -1.61 57.66
N ALA A 645 4.91 -0.63 58.55
CA ALA A 645 5.18 -0.87 59.96
C ALA A 645 3.99 -1.53 60.69
N ALA A 646 2.75 -1.15 60.37
CA ALA A 646 1.56 -1.80 60.92
C ALA A 646 1.46 -3.27 60.50
N SER A 647 1.79 -3.60 59.25
CA SER A 647 1.78 -4.98 58.76
C SER A 647 2.91 -5.81 59.38
N GLU A 648 4.08 -5.21 59.58
CA GLU A 648 5.21 -5.84 60.27
C GLU A 648 4.87 -6.13 61.74
N ALA A 649 4.17 -5.20 62.42
CA ALA A 649 3.69 -5.41 63.80
C ALA A 649 2.67 -6.56 63.93
N LEU A 650 1.93 -6.87 62.86
CA LEU A 650 1.04 -8.04 62.79
C LEU A 650 1.79 -9.36 62.46
N GLY A 651 3.12 -9.33 62.37
CA GLY A 651 3.94 -10.49 62.07
C GLY A 651 3.98 -10.87 60.59
N ALA A 652 3.56 -9.98 59.68
CA ALA A 652 3.61 -10.26 58.25
C ALA A 652 5.07 -10.30 57.74
N SER A 653 5.39 -11.32 56.95
CA SER A 653 6.67 -11.40 56.23
C SER A 653 6.78 -10.33 55.13
N ARG A 654 8.01 -9.96 54.73
CA ARG A 654 8.25 -8.97 53.66
C ARG A 654 7.50 -9.29 52.35
N TRP A 655 7.43 -10.57 51.96
CA TRP A 655 6.67 -10.98 50.77
C TRP A 655 5.15 -10.83 50.95
N GLN A 656 4.63 -11.16 52.14
CA GLN A 656 3.22 -10.91 52.46
C GLN A 656 2.92 -9.41 52.40
N ILE A 657 3.74 -8.56 53.05
CA ILE A 657 3.60 -7.10 53.01
C ILE A 657 3.58 -6.58 51.56
N VAL A 658 4.52 -7.04 50.73
CA VAL A 658 4.60 -6.65 49.32
C VAL A 658 3.33 -7.06 48.56
N ARG A 659 2.87 -8.29 48.74
CA ARG A 659 1.70 -8.82 48.04
C ARG A 659 0.38 -8.20 48.49
N THR A 660 0.20 -7.96 49.79
CA THR A 660 -1.11 -7.60 50.37
C THR A 660 -1.27 -6.11 50.61
N VAL A 661 -0.19 -5.35 50.75
CA VAL A 661 -0.25 -3.91 51.07
C VAL A 661 0.43 -3.09 49.97
N VAL A 662 1.71 -3.36 49.70
CA VAL A 662 2.50 -2.50 48.81
C VAL A 662 2.00 -2.56 47.37
N LEU A 663 1.88 -3.75 46.77
CA LEU A 663 1.44 -3.89 45.39
C LEU A 663 0.03 -3.31 45.15
N PRO A 664 -0.97 -3.58 46.00
CA PRO A 664 -2.28 -2.94 45.88
C PRO A 664 -2.22 -1.41 45.95
N VAL A 665 -1.52 -0.85 46.94
CA VAL A 665 -1.39 0.62 47.12
C VAL A 665 -0.62 1.27 45.98
N ALA A 666 0.46 0.64 45.50
CA ALA A 666 1.29 1.15 44.40
C ALA A 666 0.72 0.85 43.00
N SER A 667 -0.34 0.04 42.89
CA SER A 667 -0.86 -0.48 41.62
C SER A 667 -1.17 0.62 40.59
N ALA A 668 -1.72 1.76 41.02
CA ALA A 668 -1.99 2.89 40.14
C ALA A 668 -0.70 3.51 39.58
N GLY A 669 0.37 3.55 40.37
CA GLY A 669 1.68 4.04 39.94
C GLY A 669 2.40 3.06 39.01
N ILE A 670 2.39 1.76 39.31
CA ILE A 670 2.94 0.72 38.43
C ILE A 670 2.20 0.73 37.08
N PHE A 671 0.87 0.81 37.10
CA PHE A 671 0.09 0.91 35.88
C PHE A 671 0.46 2.16 35.07
N SER A 672 0.69 3.30 35.73
CA SER A 672 1.17 4.51 35.06
C SER A 672 2.55 4.30 34.41
N ALA A 673 3.46 3.60 35.08
CA ALA A 673 4.78 3.26 34.54
C ALA A 673 4.68 2.40 33.27
N LEU A 674 3.82 1.38 33.28
CA LEU A 674 3.57 0.51 32.12
C LEU A 674 3.03 1.29 30.93
N MET A 675 2.15 2.26 31.18
CA MET A 675 1.54 3.08 30.12
C MET A 675 2.53 4.06 29.50
N ILE A 676 3.41 4.65 30.31
CA ILE A 676 4.49 5.49 29.79
C ILE A 676 5.48 4.64 28.97
N GLY A 677 5.78 3.43 29.42
CA GLY A 677 6.60 2.47 28.66
C GLY A 677 5.95 2.05 27.32
N LEU A 678 4.65 1.75 27.34
CA LEU A 678 3.84 1.46 26.14
C LEU A 678 3.89 2.63 25.15
N GLY A 679 3.65 3.87 25.60
CA GLY A 679 3.68 5.05 24.75
C GLY A 679 5.04 5.28 24.09
N ARG A 680 6.14 5.03 24.84
CA ARG A 680 7.50 5.06 24.29
C ARG A 680 7.71 3.98 23.22
N ALA A 681 7.24 2.76 23.46
CA ALA A 681 7.37 1.67 22.50
C ALA A 681 6.57 1.95 21.21
N VAL A 682 5.33 2.43 21.32
CA VAL A 682 4.50 2.80 20.16
C VAL A 682 5.20 3.83 19.25
N GLY A 683 5.88 4.80 19.86
CA GLY A 683 6.58 5.88 19.15
C GLY A 683 8.02 5.57 18.76
N GLU A 684 8.52 4.34 19.00
CA GLU A 684 9.90 4.00 18.67
C GLU A 684 10.06 3.91 17.14
N THR A 685 11.03 4.66 16.63
CA THR A 685 11.27 4.81 15.19
C THR A 685 12.56 4.12 14.77
N MET A 686 13.64 4.34 15.52
CA MET A 686 14.99 4.05 15.05
C MET A 686 15.39 2.59 15.30
N ILE A 687 15.00 2.02 16.45
CA ILE A 687 15.23 0.59 16.70
C ILE A 687 14.50 -0.25 15.64
N VAL A 688 13.24 0.12 15.36
CA VAL A 688 12.42 -0.61 14.39
C VAL A 688 13.03 -0.51 12.99
N LEU A 689 13.31 0.71 12.52
CA LEU A 689 13.86 0.94 11.19
C LEU A 689 15.13 0.14 10.93
N MET A 690 16.01 0.04 11.91
CA MET A 690 17.29 -0.64 11.75
C MET A 690 17.21 -2.17 11.92
N ALA A 691 16.41 -2.65 12.88
CA ALA A 691 16.49 -4.05 13.34
C ALA A 691 15.37 -4.98 12.84
N THR A 692 14.30 -4.47 12.20
CA THR A 692 13.15 -5.29 11.74
C THR A 692 13.19 -5.75 10.29
N GLY A 693 14.13 -5.27 9.47
CA GLY A 693 14.08 -5.48 8.02
C GLY A 693 13.08 -4.57 7.27
N ASN A 694 12.24 -3.80 7.98
CA ASN A 694 11.37 -2.75 7.43
C ASN A 694 10.34 -3.26 6.38
N THR A 695 9.83 -4.48 6.56
CA THR A 695 8.86 -5.12 5.65
C THR A 695 7.41 -4.95 6.13
N PRO A 696 6.50 -4.33 5.35
CA PRO A 696 5.11 -4.08 5.75
C PRO A 696 4.23 -5.32 5.58
N ILE A 697 4.46 -6.35 6.40
CA ILE A 697 3.73 -7.63 6.37
C ILE A 697 2.83 -7.80 7.60
N MET A 698 1.67 -8.42 7.39
CA MET A 698 0.68 -8.71 8.44
C MET A 698 0.73 -10.17 8.88
N ASP A 699 1.81 -10.54 9.54
CA ASP A 699 2.02 -11.89 10.08
C ASP A 699 2.48 -11.82 11.55
N TRP A 700 1.87 -12.64 12.41
CA TRP A 700 2.23 -12.80 13.82
C TRP A 700 3.47 -13.68 14.05
N ASN A 701 4.06 -14.26 12.99
CA ASN A 701 5.34 -14.92 13.10
C ASN A 701 6.40 -13.96 13.68
N ILE A 702 7.01 -14.36 14.80
CA ILE A 702 8.00 -13.58 15.54
C ILE A 702 9.35 -13.51 14.78
N PHE A 703 9.59 -14.44 13.85
CA PHE A 703 10.81 -14.52 13.03
C PHE A 703 10.70 -13.76 11.71
N ASN A 704 9.59 -13.08 11.48
CA ASN A 704 9.41 -12.17 10.36
C ASN A 704 9.67 -10.72 10.77
N GLY A 705 10.05 -9.90 9.80
CA GLY A 705 10.11 -8.46 9.92
C GLY A 705 8.74 -7.81 10.15
N MET A 706 8.79 -6.48 10.25
CA MET A 706 7.61 -5.62 10.33
C MET A 706 8.00 -4.20 9.94
N ARG A 707 7.01 -3.39 9.55
CA ARG A 707 7.17 -1.95 9.35
C ARG A 707 6.16 -1.22 10.21
N THR A 708 6.61 -0.26 11.00
CA THR A 708 5.74 0.55 11.87
C THR A 708 5.34 1.85 11.18
N LEU A 709 4.24 2.47 11.62
CA LEU A 709 3.87 3.80 11.16
C LEU A 709 5.00 4.84 11.39
N SER A 710 5.68 4.77 12.53
CA SER A 710 6.77 5.69 12.89
C SER A 710 7.96 5.54 11.94
N ALA A 711 8.40 4.30 11.69
CA ALA A 711 9.48 4.01 10.75
C ALA A 711 9.09 4.41 9.33
N ASN A 712 7.86 4.12 8.89
CA ASN A 712 7.36 4.47 7.57
C ASN A 712 7.40 5.98 7.31
N ILE A 713 6.88 6.78 8.24
CA ILE A 713 6.90 8.25 8.16
C ILE A 713 8.35 8.76 8.10
N ALA A 714 9.23 8.26 8.97
CA ALA A 714 10.62 8.69 8.98
C ALA A 714 11.39 8.38 7.69
N THR A 715 11.06 7.27 7.04
CA THR A 715 11.73 6.85 5.79
C THR A 715 11.17 7.53 4.55
N GLU A 716 9.85 7.69 4.44
CA GLU A 716 9.21 8.06 3.18
C GLU A 716 8.82 9.55 3.12
N LEU A 717 8.66 10.22 4.26
CA LEU A 717 8.28 11.63 4.27
C LEU A 717 9.33 12.56 3.65
N PRO A 718 10.65 12.35 3.84
CA PRO A 718 11.67 13.19 3.20
C PRO A 718 11.67 13.08 1.66
N GLU A 719 11.24 11.94 1.11
CA GLU A 719 11.23 11.66 -0.33
C GLU A 719 9.87 11.95 -0.99
N ALA A 720 8.83 12.15 -0.19
CA ALA A 720 7.48 12.38 -0.71
C ALA A 720 7.34 13.78 -1.31
N ALA A 721 6.94 13.85 -2.59
CA ALA A 721 6.64 15.11 -3.26
C ALA A 721 5.57 15.90 -2.50
N GLN A 722 5.82 17.20 -2.29
CA GLN A 722 4.90 18.06 -1.55
C GLN A 722 3.50 18.05 -2.18
N ASP A 723 2.47 18.01 -1.34
CA ASP A 723 1.05 17.96 -1.72
C ASP A 723 0.58 16.70 -2.49
N SER A 724 1.48 15.75 -2.80
CA SER A 724 1.09 14.46 -3.38
C SER A 724 0.16 13.66 -2.47
N THR A 725 -0.55 12.68 -3.04
CA THR A 725 -1.38 11.77 -2.25
C THR A 725 -0.55 11.02 -1.22
N HIS A 726 0.60 10.49 -1.64
CA HIS A 726 1.53 9.78 -0.75
C HIS A 726 1.96 10.65 0.44
N TYR A 727 2.37 11.90 0.19
CA TYR A 727 2.70 12.87 1.24
C TYR A 727 1.57 13.01 2.27
N ARG A 728 0.34 13.23 1.81
CA ARG A 728 -0.83 13.39 2.70
C ARG A 728 -1.17 12.10 3.45
N VAL A 729 -0.99 10.94 2.83
CA VAL A 729 -1.19 9.63 3.50
C VAL A 729 -0.16 9.42 4.61
N LEU A 730 1.07 9.90 4.48
CA LEU A 730 2.05 9.88 5.58
C LEU A 730 1.63 10.78 6.75
N PHE A 731 1.06 11.95 6.48
CA PHE A 731 0.43 12.79 7.51
C PHE A 731 -0.76 12.11 8.19
N LEU A 732 -1.55 11.34 7.43
CA LEU A 732 -2.60 10.50 7.99
C LEU A 732 -2.04 9.40 8.90
N GLY A 733 -0.91 8.80 8.53
CA GLY A 733 -0.17 7.90 9.42
C GLY A 733 0.22 8.58 10.74
N GLY A 734 0.66 9.84 10.69
CA GLY A 734 0.93 10.67 11.86
C GLY A 734 -0.32 10.95 12.70
N LEU A 735 -1.44 11.26 12.06
CA LEU A 735 -2.75 11.44 12.72
C LEU A 735 -3.21 10.16 13.41
N ILE A 736 -3.02 9.00 12.79
CA ILE A 736 -3.36 7.69 13.38
C ILE A 736 -2.47 7.41 14.59
N LEU A 737 -1.15 7.62 14.49
CA LEU A 737 -0.24 7.48 15.63
C LEU A 737 -0.62 8.39 16.80
N PHE A 738 -0.92 9.66 16.49
CA PHE A 738 -1.38 10.63 17.48
C PHE A 738 -2.69 10.15 18.13
N SER A 739 -3.67 9.74 17.33
CA SER A 739 -4.97 9.25 17.80
C SER A 739 -4.83 7.99 18.65
N MET A 740 -3.99 7.04 18.23
CA MET A 740 -3.73 5.81 18.96
C MET A 740 -3.08 6.12 20.32
N THR A 741 -2.07 6.98 20.33
CA THR A 741 -1.39 7.42 21.57
C THR A 741 -2.36 8.16 22.49
N PHE A 742 -3.20 9.04 21.94
CA PHE A 742 -4.21 9.77 22.69
C PHE A 742 -5.25 8.82 23.32
N ILE A 743 -5.77 7.85 22.56
CA ILE A 743 -6.73 6.86 23.04
C ILE A 743 -6.10 6.01 24.14
N LEU A 744 -4.90 5.47 23.92
CA LEU A 744 -4.19 4.65 24.92
C LEU A 744 -3.92 5.43 26.20
N ASN A 745 -3.43 6.67 26.10
CA ASN A 745 -3.19 7.53 27.26
C ASN A 745 -4.49 7.90 27.99
N THR A 746 -5.59 8.11 27.26
CA THR A 746 -6.89 8.41 27.85
C THR A 746 -7.44 7.20 28.60
N LEU A 747 -7.40 6.01 27.99
CA LEU A 747 -7.78 4.76 28.62
C LEU A 747 -6.92 4.49 29.87
N ALA A 748 -5.62 4.75 29.77
CA ALA A 748 -4.69 4.64 30.88
C ALA A 748 -5.10 5.53 32.06
N GLU A 749 -5.43 6.80 31.79
CA GLU A 749 -5.86 7.74 32.83
C GLU A 749 -7.16 7.30 33.50
N ILE A 750 -8.13 6.81 32.71
CA ILE A 750 -9.41 6.29 33.23
C ILE A 750 -9.16 5.11 34.18
N VAL A 751 -8.30 4.17 33.78
CA VAL A 751 -7.95 3.01 34.62
C VAL A 751 -7.21 3.45 35.88
N ARG A 752 -6.25 4.36 35.76
CA ARG A 752 -5.49 4.92 36.89
C ARG A 752 -6.41 5.56 37.93
N GLN A 753 -7.39 6.36 37.50
CA GLN A 753 -8.35 7.00 38.40
C GLN A 753 -9.24 5.96 39.12
N ARG A 754 -9.67 4.91 38.42
CA ARG A 754 -10.44 3.81 39.03
C ARG A 754 -9.62 3.06 40.07
N LEU A 755 -8.36 2.73 39.77
CA LEU A 755 -7.45 2.07 40.71
C LEU A 755 -7.20 2.93 41.95
N ARG A 756 -6.92 4.23 41.76
CA ARG A 756 -6.73 5.17 42.88
C ARG A 756 -7.97 5.28 43.76
N LYS A 757 -9.18 5.38 43.18
CA LYS A 757 -10.43 5.40 43.96
C LYS A 757 -10.64 4.10 44.76
N ARG A 758 -10.29 2.95 44.18
CA ARG A 758 -10.45 1.63 44.83
C ARG A 758 -9.49 1.42 46.00
N PHE A 759 -8.28 1.96 45.92
CA PHE A 759 -7.21 1.75 46.90
C PHE A 759 -6.85 2.99 47.73
N ASN A 760 -7.62 4.08 47.61
CA ASN A 760 -7.59 5.18 48.57
C ASN A 760 -8.08 4.65 49.92
N VAL A 761 -7.15 4.09 50.69
CA VAL A 761 -7.21 4.10 52.15
C VAL A 761 -6.90 5.55 52.55
N VAL A 762 -7.82 6.12 53.34
CA VAL A 762 -7.84 7.49 53.86
C VAL A 762 -6.47 8.00 54.30
#